data_AF-A0A816EU57-F1
#
_entry.id   AF-A0A816EU57-F1
#
_cell.length_a   1.000
_cell.length_b   1.000
_cell.length_c   1.000
_cell.angle_alpha   90.00
_cell.angle_beta   90.00
_cell.angle_gamma   90.00
#
_symmetry.space_group_name_H-M   'P 1'
#
loop_
_entity.id
_entity.type
_entity.pdbx_description
1 polymer ?
#
loop_
_entity_poly.entity_id
_entity_poly.type
_entity_poly.pdbx_seq_one_letter_code
_entity_poly.pdbx_strand_id
1 'polypeptide(L)'
;MTFVWKFQCLCLYFLFVQRQVEGTWPSANSSAVQLLYLSQNITDITNIQSWYYQTRAMFYSAILLSHQYGITVGGEYLGWRLETTSGSPMNALRMTCEAVSTSNIVGIVGPSVSREAHVLAPFTEDIDIPIISYGATDPKLSDRIEYPSFYRTVPSDNDAALAMAKLFVRFNWTMCIIIYQNDEFGTGGVKALSDAFADSNITVTDTMIFDMTTLAIRGDLKGILTHSLARTVIVWADSTYATLILQSGLKADVVGPLFTWILGGDVALTDFNDTWYDRLVGILSISPVVGNLAGAPVNQTLLNDAYTIWKTYEPESFPGTANVDYYTLFAFDATWALIESFSRLCSNSNFSSCIGFTNTSFCFDRRALNMHSIFDILNTNTFLGVTGSVQFFTNTTDRINGSYYIVKNVQRFSKTLNFVPVLVSTGSADWTQHAEKNIIVWPGQSLTIPTGYASIHGVTLRIGVKETVPFAMEKEITDEYGNKKAKLVGYAVDLVYRLQEKMGFIANVTLIPQNVTYSSLPDLIVNDQFDVIVGDITILAVRREKVSFSESIFDNTLRLIIRKKTSESYGRFAFLKPFPVILWIMIALVVLWSALLIYFYEVRHAELRKKPVISRIGMSIWYAIGTLIGYGVDFQAKTSPGRILTSGIYVVSVVLIAAYQATLTAKLTLSQSQDFIAGIDDIKNGKVPYNRIGILVGTSIEDYFLREITGGSRNYYPLTTKEDMYEKLLNKVIDASIM
;
A
#
# COMPACT_ATOMS: atom_id res chain seq x y z
N MET A 1 -9.93 78.58 23.42
CA MET A 1 -11.27 77.96 23.34
C MET A 1 -11.21 76.75 22.40
N THR A 2 -10.38 75.79 22.76
CA THR A 2 -9.97 74.63 21.96
C THR A 2 -10.06 73.41 22.85
N PHE A 3 -11.27 72.92 23.19
CA PHE A 3 -11.36 71.67 23.96
C PHE A 3 -12.71 70.92 23.90
N VAL A 4 -13.74 71.40 23.18
CA VAL A 4 -15.08 70.78 23.26
C VAL A 4 -15.40 69.81 22.11
N TRP A 5 -14.76 69.94 20.94
CA TRP A 5 -15.11 69.14 19.76
C TRP A 5 -14.39 67.79 19.62
N LYS A 6 -13.37 67.50 20.44
CA LYS A 6 -12.71 66.17 20.46
C LYS A 6 -13.35 65.18 21.43
N PHE A 7 -14.14 65.63 22.40
CA PHE A 7 -14.78 64.74 23.38
C PHE A 7 -16.08 64.11 22.86
N GLN A 8 -16.84 64.79 22.00
CA GLN A 8 -18.05 64.21 21.40
C GLN A 8 -17.75 63.15 20.32
N CYS A 9 -16.67 63.30 19.55
CA CYS A 9 -16.24 62.23 18.64
C CYS A 9 -15.57 61.06 19.37
N LEU A 10 -14.86 61.28 20.49
CA LEU A 10 -14.32 60.17 21.28
C LEU A 10 -15.42 59.40 22.04
N CYS A 11 -16.46 60.05 22.56
CA CYS A 11 -17.60 59.35 23.17
C CYS A 11 -18.43 58.55 22.15
N LEU A 12 -18.60 59.06 20.92
CA LEU A 12 -19.27 58.30 19.85
C LEU A 12 -18.42 57.16 19.29
N TYR A 13 -17.08 57.29 19.33
CA TYR A 13 -16.17 56.20 18.94
C TYR A 13 -16.04 55.12 20.04
N PHE A 14 -16.10 55.53 21.32
CA PHE A 14 -16.15 54.57 22.45
C PHE A 14 -17.52 53.89 22.60
N LEU A 15 -18.61 54.48 22.12
CA LEU A 15 -19.93 53.83 22.06
C LEU A 15 -20.10 52.88 20.86
N PHE A 16 -19.18 52.92 19.88
CA PHE A 16 -19.22 52.04 18.70
C PHE A 16 -18.23 50.86 18.77
N VAL A 17 -17.38 50.81 19.80
CA VAL A 17 -16.48 49.68 20.06
C VAL A 17 -16.97 48.99 21.32
N GLN A 18 -17.39 47.72 21.18
CA GLN A 18 -18.14 46.89 22.15
C GLN A 18 -19.66 47.07 22.13
N ARG A 19 -20.29 46.92 20.96
CA ARG A 19 -21.59 46.25 20.93
C ARG A 19 -21.32 44.76 21.00
N GLN A 20 -21.25 44.18 22.21
CA GLN A 20 -21.49 42.76 22.32
C GLN A 20 -22.90 42.53 21.77
N VAL A 21 -23.03 41.63 20.80
CA VAL A 21 -24.34 41.17 20.32
C VAL A 21 -24.91 40.27 21.41
N GLU A 22 -25.41 40.90 22.47
CA GLU A 22 -26.34 40.28 23.39
C GLU A 22 -27.72 40.42 22.74
N GLY A 23 -28.20 39.36 22.08
CA GLY A 23 -29.61 39.28 21.72
C GLY A 23 -30.46 39.60 22.96
N THR A 24 -31.60 40.28 22.79
CA THR A 24 -32.45 40.71 23.91
C THR A 24 -33.29 39.54 24.42
N TRP A 25 -32.63 38.45 24.81
CA TRP A 25 -33.26 37.29 25.42
C TRP A 25 -33.78 37.66 26.82
N PRO A 26 -34.95 37.13 27.24
CA PRO A 26 -35.47 37.41 28.57
C PRO A 26 -34.51 36.90 29.66
N SER A 27 -34.33 37.66 30.75
CA SER A 27 -33.37 37.30 31.80
C SER A 27 -33.84 36.06 32.59
N ALA A 28 -33.11 34.94 32.47
CA ALA A 28 -33.45 33.66 33.10
C ALA A 28 -32.94 33.48 34.55
N ASN A 29 -32.25 34.48 35.12
CA ASN A 29 -31.56 34.38 36.40
C ASN A 29 -32.48 34.15 37.62
N SER A 30 -33.80 34.24 37.49
CA SER A 30 -34.76 34.12 38.60
C SER A 30 -35.47 32.77 38.72
N SER A 31 -35.12 31.78 37.91
CA SER A 31 -35.71 30.42 37.98
C SER A 31 -34.99 29.57 39.03
N ALA A 32 -35.70 28.73 39.79
CA ALA A 32 -35.06 27.85 40.77
C ALA A 32 -34.37 26.63 40.13
N VAL A 33 -34.52 26.44 38.81
CA VAL A 33 -33.97 25.32 38.03
C VAL A 33 -33.38 25.83 36.73
N GLN A 34 -32.15 25.42 36.43
CA GLN A 34 -31.45 25.88 35.23
C GLN A 34 -30.80 24.72 34.45
N LEU A 35 -30.81 24.83 33.12
CA LEU A 35 -29.90 24.06 32.27
C LEU A 35 -28.63 24.84 32.03
N LEU A 36 -27.49 24.15 32.10
CA LEU A 36 -26.20 24.73 31.75
C LEU A 36 -25.90 24.44 30.29
N TYR A 37 -25.61 25.48 29.50
CA TYR A 37 -25.12 25.34 28.15
C TYR A 37 -23.65 25.75 28.08
N LEU A 38 -22.84 24.83 27.56
CA LEU A 38 -21.40 24.99 27.43
C LEU A 38 -21.06 25.39 26.01
N SER A 39 -20.43 26.55 25.89
CA SER A 39 -20.21 27.17 24.60
C SER A 39 -18.73 27.37 24.32
N GLN A 40 -18.27 26.94 23.15
CA GLN A 40 -16.88 27.06 22.73
C GLN A 40 -16.62 28.45 22.12
N ASN A 41 -16.39 29.46 22.95
CA ASN A 41 -16.10 30.81 22.47
C ASN A 41 -14.63 30.90 22.01
N ILE A 42 -14.40 30.81 20.70
CA ILE A 42 -13.12 31.18 20.09
C ILE A 42 -13.21 32.68 19.79
N THR A 43 -12.17 33.42 20.14
CA THR A 43 -12.05 34.89 20.18
C THR A 43 -12.25 35.64 18.85
N ASP A 44 -12.93 35.06 17.86
CA ASP A 44 -13.21 35.70 16.58
C ASP A 44 -14.55 36.45 16.64
N ILE A 45 -14.48 37.66 17.20
CA ILE A 45 -15.62 38.57 17.42
C ILE A 45 -16.17 39.13 16.08
N THR A 46 -15.58 38.74 14.94
CA THR A 46 -15.85 39.36 13.64
C THR A 46 -17.02 38.74 12.87
N ASN A 47 -17.35 37.46 13.11
CA ASN A 47 -18.43 36.77 12.39
C ASN A 47 -19.62 36.40 13.31
N ILE A 48 -20.63 37.26 13.31
CA ILE A 48 -21.86 37.14 14.11
C ILE A 48 -22.73 35.93 13.68
N GLN A 49 -22.52 35.38 12.48
CA GLN A 49 -23.24 34.22 11.96
C GLN A 49 -22.52 32.89 12.18
N SER A 50 -21.46 32.85 13.00
CA SER A 50 -20.76 31.59 13.30
C SER A 50 -21.68 30.57 13.97
N TRP A 51 -21.39 29.27 13.76
CA TRP A 51 -22.19 28.16 14.30
C TRP A 51 -22.30 28.20 15.84
N TYR A 52 -21.35 28.83 16.54
CA TYR A 52 -21.39 29.08 17.98
C TYR A 52 -22.61 29.93 18.39
N TYR A 53 -22.85 31.04 17.70
CA TYR A 53 -24.00 31.91 17.99
C TYR A 53 -25.31 31.22 17.63
N GLN A 54 -25.30 30.42 16.55
CA GLN A 54 -26.46 29.66 16.10
C GLN A 54 -26.88 28.57 17.11
N THR A 55 -25.93 27.76 17.59
CA THR A 55 -26.17 26.71 18.60
C THR A 55 -26.71 27.28 19.91
N ARG A 56 -26.14 28.40 20.39
CA ARG A 56 -26.65 29.15 21.55
C ARG A 56 -28.09 29.63 21.35
N ALA A 57 -28.38 30.23 20.21
CA ALA A 57 -29.72 30.76 19.93
C ALA A 57 -30.78 29.66 19.89
N MET A 58 -30.45 28.48 19.34
CA MET A 58 -31.36 27.34 19.36
C MET A 58 -31.54 26.74 20.75
N PHE A 59 -30.51 26.72 21.58
CA PHE A 59 -30.63 26.33 22.98
C PHE A 59 -31.63 27.22 23.73
N TYR A 60 -31.53 28.55 23.60
CA TYR A 60 -32.52 29.48 24.17
C TYR A 60 -33.91 29.30 23.57
N SER A 61 -33.99 29.08 22.26
CA SER A 61 -35.27 28.88 21.56
C SER A 61 -35.99 27.64 22.06
N ALA A 62 -35.28 26.54 22.32
CA ALA A 62 -35.87 25.32 22.88
C ALA A 62 -36.50 25.54 24.27
N ILE A 63 -35.81 26.28 25.14
CA ILE A 63 -36.32 26.58 26.49
C ILE A 63 -37.54 27.50 26.44
N LEU A 64 -37.50 28.57 25.67
CA LEU A 64 -38.66 29.47 25.54
C LEU A 64 -39.85 28.79 24.87
N LEU A 65 -39.60 27.88 23.92
CA LEU A 65 -40.65 27.08 23.31
C LEU A 65 -41.31 26.14 24.33
N SER A 66 -40.54 25.59 25.26
CA SER A 66 -41.09 24.81 26.37
C SER A 66 -42.02 25.63 27.26
N HIS A 67 -41.71 26.91 27.49
CA HIS A 67 -42.57 27.83 28.23
C HIS A 67 -43.89 28.10 27.49
N GLN A 68 -43.82 28.27 26.16
CA GLN A 68 -45.01 28.46 25.31
C GLN A 68 -45.93 27.23 25.31
N TYR A 69 -45.38 26.03 25.35
CA TYR A 69 -46.16 24.79 25.50
C TYR A 69 -46.59 24.49 26.94
N GLY A 70 -46.26 25.35 27.91
CA GLY A 70 -46.63 25.16 29.31
C GLY A 70 -45.89 24.02 30.02
N ILE A 71 -44.72 23.61 29.51
CA ILE A 71 -43.90 22.59 30.14
C ILE A 71 -43.22 23.20 31.37
N THR A 72 -43.44 22.61 32.53
CA THR A 72 -42.84 23.03 33.81
C THR A 72 -42.15 21.86 34.48
N VAL A 73 -41.10 22.14 35.24
CA VAL A 73 -40.38 21.13 36.03
C VAL A 73 -40.71 21.38 37.49
N GLY A 74 -41.60 20.55 38.05
CA GLY A 74 -42.05 20.68 39.44
C GLY A 74 -42.90 21.93 39.72
N GLY A 75 -43.53 22.50 38.68
CA GLY A 75 -44.36 23.71 38.77
C GLY A 75 -43.63 25.02 38.47
N GLU A 76 -42.32 24.98 38.19
CA GLU A 76 -41.54 26.15 37.79
C GLU A 76 -41.09 26.08 36.32
N TYR A 77 -40.87 27.25 35.72
CA TYR A 77 -40.27 27.36 34.38
C TYR A 77 -38.77 27.16 34.44
N LEU A 78 -38.26 26.41 33.48
CA LEU A 78 -36.84 26.12 33.33
C LEU A 78 -36.08 27.38 32.91
N GLY A 79 -35.02 27.76 33.63
CA GLY A 79 -34.08 28.76 33.17
C GLY A 79 -32.85 28.16 32.51
N TRP A 80 -31.89 29.04 32.26
CA TRP A 80 -30.63 28.67 31.63
C TRP A 80 -29.46 29.45 32.20
N ARG A 81 -28.28 28.87 32.05
CA ARG A 81 -27.00 29.49 32.30
C ARG A 81 -26.06 29.18 31.14
N LEU A 82 -25.34 30.19 30.67
CA LEU A 82 -24.35 30.08 29.59
C LEU A 82 -22.96 30.22 30.20
N GLU A 83 -22.09 29.27 29.92
CA GLU A 83 -20.68 29.37 30.28
C GLU A 83 -19.79 29.13 29.06
N THR A 84 -18.66 29.84 29.01
CA THR A 84 -17.74 29.75 27.87
C THR A 84 -16.51 28.93 28.23
N THR A 85 -16.26 27.87 27.46
CA THR A 85 -15.20 26.90 27.74
C THR A 85 -13.90 27.20 26.99
N SER A 86 -13.94 28.04 25.96
CA SER A 86 -12.82 28.38 25.05
C SER A 86 -12.15 27.19 24.35
N GLY A 87 -12.80 26.01 24.34
CA GLY A 87 -12.21 24.80 23.79
C GLY A 87 -11.18 24.15 24.71
N SER A 88 -11.04 24.55 25.98
CA SER A 88 -10.02 24.00 26.90
C SER A 88 -10.68 23.06 27.92
N PRO A 89 -10.25 21.78 28.04
CA PRO A 89 -10.84 20.85 29.00
C PRO A 89 -10.77 21.34 30.45
N MET A 90 -9.66 21.98 30.83
CA MET A 90 -9.50 22.52 32.19
C MET A 90 -10.43 23.71 32.46
N ASN A 91 -10.61 24.59 31.46
CA ASN A 91 -11.53 25.71 31.60
C ASN A 91 -12.99 25.23 31.59
N ALA A 92 -13.32 24.23 30.78
CA ALA A 92 -14.63 23.59 30.76
C ALA A 92 -14.98 23.04 32.16
N LEU A 93 -14.09 22.25 32.77
CA LEU A 93 -14.30 21.72 34.12
C LEU A 93 -14.45 22.84 35.16
N ARG A 94 -13.60 23.88 35.12
CA ARG A 94 -13.66 25.02 36.04
C ARG A 94 -15.00 25.75 35.95
N MET A 95 -15.44 26.08 34.74
CA MET A 95 -16.67 26.83 34.51
C MET A 95 -17.91 26.01 34.85
N THR A 96 -17.93 24.71 34.53
CA THR A 96 -19.01 23.81 34.93
C THR A 96 -19.07 23.69 36.46
N CYS A 97 -17.93 23.51 37.13
CA CYS A 97 -17.88 23.45 38.60
C CYS A 97 -18.39 24.76 39.24
N GLU A 98 -18.03 25.93 38.70
CA GLU A 98 -18.50 27.23 39.18
C GLU A 98 -20.02 27.39 39.00
N ALA A 99 -20.55 27.00 37.84
CA ALA A 99 -21.98 27.04 37.55
C ALA A 99 -22.79 26.09 38.45
N VAL A 100 -22.30 24.87 38.64
CA VAL A 100 -22.90 23.89 39.57
C VAL A 100 -22.81 24.39 41.01
N SER A 101 -21.76 25.11 41.41
CA SER A 101 -21.63 25.61 42.80
C SER A 101 -22.56 26.80 43.10
N THR A 102 -22.87 27.62 42.10
CA THR A 102 -23.58 28.90 42.30
C THR A 102 -25.05 28.86 41.89
N SER A 103 -25.50 27.81 41.20
CA SER A 103 -26.86 27.68 40.68
C SER A 103 -27.36 26.23 40.73
N ASN A 104 -28.69 26.06 40.70
CA ASN A 104 -29.35 24.76 40.66
C ASN A 104 -29.37 24.19 39.24
N ILE A 105 -28.23 23.67 38.79
CA ILE A 105 -28.09 23.04 37.48
C ILE A 105 -28.65 21.62 37.52
N VAL A 106 -29.61 21.30 36.65
CA VAL A 106 -30.21 19.94 36.56
C VAL A 106 -29.72 19.11 35.39
N GLY A 107 -29.17 19.75 34.35
CA GLY A 107 -28.68 19.09 33.16
C GLY A 107 -27.75 20.00 32.36
N ILE A 108 -26.86 19.37 31.59
CA ILE A 108 -25.82 20.07 30.82
C ILE A 108 -26.00 19.76 29.33
N VAL A 109 -26.03 20.81 28.51
CA VAL A 109 -26.02 20.72 27.04
C VAL A 109 -24.65 21.16 26.55
N GLY A 110 -23.98 20.27 25.82
CA GLY A 110 -22.56 20.40 25.45
C GLY A 110 -21.70 19.34 26.17
N PRO A 111 -20.36 19.43 26.09
CA PRO A 111 -19.59 20.41 25.31
C PRO A 111 -19.65 20.14 23.80
N SER A 112 -19.11 21.05 22.99
CA SER A 112 -19.06 20.92 21.53
C SER A 112 -17.85 20.17 20.99
N VAL A 113 -16.84 19.86 21.83
CA VAL A 113 -15.60 19.16 21.42
C VAL A 113 -15.33 17.93 22.29
N SER A 114 -14.81 16.87 21.68
CA SER A 114 -14.55 15.59 22.33
C SER A 114 -13.58 15.69 23.51
N ARG A 115 -12.54 16.52 23.39
CA ARG A 115 -11.56 16.75 24.46
C ARG A 115 -12.15 17.32 25.76
N GLU A 116 -13.19 18.15 25.64
CA GLU A 116 -13.91 18.65 26.81
C GLU A 116 -14.86 17.58 27.36
N ALA A 117 -15.50 16.80 26.48
CA ALA A 117 -16.44 15.76 26.87
C ALA A 117 -15.76 14.66 27.71
N HIS A 118 -14.53 14.26 27.35
CA HIS A 118 -13.76 13.29 28.12
C HIS A 118 -13.46 13.72 29.56
N VAL A 119 -13.37 15.02 29.83
CA VAL A 119 -13.15 15.54 31.19
C VAL A 119 -14.47 15.76 31.93
N LEU A 120 -15.50 16.20 31.21
CA LEU A 120 -16.79 16.52 31.81
C LEU A 120 -17.64 15.29 32.10
N ALA A 121 -17.62 14.26 31.25
CA ALA A 121 -18.48 13.09 31.43
C ALA A 121 -18.24 12.38 32.77
N PRO A 122 -16.98 12.06 33.19
CA PRO A 122 -16.72 11.49 34.52
C PRO A 122 -17.10 12.44 35.66
N PHE A 123 -16.84 13.75 35.49
CA PHE A 123 -17.23 14.74 36.50
C PHE A 123 -18.75 14.80 36.70
N THR A 124 -19.52 14.71 35.61
CA THR A 124 -20.98 14.75 35.66
C THR A 124 -21.61 13.46 36.19
N GLU A 125 -20.92 12.33 36.03
CA GLU A 125 -21.26 11.07 36.71
C GLU A 125 -21.12 11.21 38.23
N ASP A 126 -20.02 11.76 38.73
CA ASP A 126 -19.77 11.92 40.18
C ASP A 126 -20.86 12.74 40.91
N ILE A 127 -21.48 13.68 40.20
CA ILE A 127 -22.51 14.59 40.72
C ILE A 127 -23.95 14.21 40.31
N ASP A 128 -24.12 13.08 39.61
CA ASP A 128 -25.39 12.55 39.11
C ASP A 128 -26.16 13.52 38.18
N ILE A 129 -25.47 14.29 37.33
CA ILE A 129 -26.11 15.23 36.38
C ILE A 129 -25.99 14.68 34.94
N PRO A 130 -27.09 14.58 34.17
CA PRO A 130 -27.00 14.16 32.77
C PRO A 130 -26.34 15.23 31.90
N ILE A 131 -25.47 14.79 31.01
CA ILE A 131 -24.83 15.64 30.00
C ILE A 131 -25.16 15.13 28.59
N ILE A 132 -25.71 16.01 27.75
CA ILE A 132 -25.99 15.71 26.33
C ILE A 132 -25.13 16.59 25.44
N SER A 133 -24.10 16.00 24.83
CA SER A 133 -23.26 16.67 23.86
C SER A 133 -23.92 16.69 22.48
N TYR A 134 -23.82 17.84 21.80
CA TYR A 134 -24.27 18.01 20.43
C TYR A 134 -23.12 18.04 19.42
N GLY A 135 -21.85 17.91 19.86
CA GLY A 135 -20.67 18.08 19.01
C GLY A 135 -19.48 17.16 19.29
N ALA A 136 -19.46 16.44 20.41
CA ALA A 136 -18.38 15.50 20.72
C ALA A 136 -18.59 14.15 20.01
N THR A 137 -17.77 13.86 19.00
CA THR A 137 -17.94 12.70 18.12
C THR A 137 -16.95 11.55 18.37
N ASP A 138 -16.00 11.67 19.32
CA ASP A 138 -15.01 10.61 19.61
C ASP A 138 -15.72 9.27 19.90
N PRO A 139 -15.31 8.15 19.25
CA PRO A 139 -15.86 6.82 19.48
C PRO A 139 -15.76 6.31 20.91
N LYS A 140 -14.76 6.71 21.69
CA LYS A 140 -14.59 6.22 23.08
C LYS A 140 -15.74 6.65 23.98
N LEU A 141 -16.32 7.83 23.71
CA LEU A 141 -17.47 8.33 24.45
C LEU A 141 -18.71 7.44 24.27
N SER A 142 -18.74 6.54 23.27
CA SER A 142 -19.81 5.56 23.06
C SER A 142 -19.94 4.53 24.19
N ASP A 143 -18.87 4.32 24.98
CA ASP A 143 -18.83 3.30 26.02
C ASP A 143 -19.72 3.68 27.20
N ARG A 144 -20.84 2.97 27.33
CA ARG A 144 -21.81 3.21 28.40
C ARG A 144 -21.30 2.85 29.78
N ILE A 145 -20.34 1.92 29.88
CA ILE A 145 -19.76 1.49 31.16
C ILE A 145 -18.81 2.57 31.67
N GLU A 146 -18.03 3.18 30.78
CA GLU A 146 -17.09 4.25 31.13
C GLU A 146 -17.78 5.61 31.29
N TYR A 147 -18.86 5.88 30.53
CA TYR A 147 -19.55 7.17 30.52
C TYR A 147 -21.08 7.01 30.71
N PRO A 148 -21.56 6.59 31.89
CA PRO A 148 -22.97 6.28 32.13
C PRO A 148 -23.89 7.52 32.07
N SER A 149 -23.40 8.70 32.48
CA SER A 149 -24.15 9.96 32.48
C SER A 149 -24.11 10.73 31.15
N PHE A 150 -23.30 10.26 30.20
CA PHE A 150 -23.06 10.91 28.91
C PHE A 150 -24.05 10.43 27.84
N TYR A 151 -24.53 11.37 27.05
CA TYR A 151 -25.34 11.14 25.86
C TYR A 151 -24.89 12.08 24.76
N ARG A 152 -25.17 11.72 23.50
CA ARG A 152 -24.97 12.65 22.40
C ARG A 152 -26.02 12.55 21.30
N THR A 153 -26.43 13.72 20.79
CA THR A 153 -27.39 13.80 19.68
C THR A 153 -26.73 13.78 18.31
N VAL A 154 -25.46 14.18 18.24
CA VAL A 154 -24.63 14.06 17.05
C VAL A 154 -24.21 12.60 16.83
N PRO A 155 -24.17 12.10 15.58
CA PRO A 155 -23.64 10.78 15.28
C PRO A 155 -22.18 10.61 15.71
N SER A 156 -21.80 9.37 16.03
CA SER A 156 -20.43 8.99 16.38
C SER A 156 -19.51 9.03 15.16
N ASP A 157 -18.21 9.27 15.37
CA ASP A 157 -17.19 9.10 14.34
C ASP A 157 -17.13 7.65 13.81
N ASN A 158 -17.64 6.66 14.55
CA ASN A 158 -17.83 5.29 14.04
C ASN A 158 -18.77 5.25 12.83
N ASP A 159 -19.88 6.00 12.90
CA ASP A 159 -20.83 6.09 11.78
C ASP A 159 -20.19 6.85 10.60
N ALA A 160 -19.41 7.89 10.90
CA ALA A 160 -18.71 8.68 9.88
C ALA A 160 -17.61 7.86 9.19
N ALA A 161 -16.87 7.05 9.94
CA ALA A 161 -15.86 6.14 9.43
C ALA A 161 -16.47 5.06 8.52
N LEU A 162 -17.61 4.48 8.92
CA LEU A 162 -18.35 3.54 8.09
C LEU A 162 -18.84 4.20 6.78
N ALA A 163 -19.36 5.42 6.87
CA ALA A 163 -19.78 6.19 5.70
C ALA A 163 -18.60 6.47 4.74
N MET A 164 -17.43 6.80 5.29
CA MET A 164 -16.19 6.99 4.54
C MET A 164 -15.73 5.67 3.87
N ALA A 165 -15.75 4.54 4.58
CA ALA A 165 -15.37 3.24 4.03
C ALA A 165 -16.26 2.85 2.84
N LYS A 166 -17.59 3.04 2.98
CA LYS A 166 -18.55 2.84 1.88
C LYS A 166 -18.28 3.75 0.68
N LEU A 167 -17.79 4.97 0.90
CA LEU A 167 -17.43 5.88 -0.18
C LEU A 167 -16.23 5.36 -0.99
N PHE A 168 -15.21 4.83 -0.30
CA PHE A 168 -14.03 4.23 -0.93
C PHE A 168 -14.42 2.98 -1.73
N VAL A 169 -15.25 2.11 -1.16
CA VAL A 169 -15.78 0.91 -1.84
C VAL A 169 -16.53 1.30 -3.12
N ARG A 170 -17.36 2.36 -3.09
CA ARG A 170 -18.10 2.84 -4.27
C ARG A 170 -17.19 3.23 -5.44
N PHE A 171 -16.02 3.82 -5.16
CA PHE A 171 -15.08 4.30 -6.17
C PHE A 171 -13.90 3.36 -6.43
N ASN A 172 -13.91 2.15 -5.84
CA ASN A 172 -12.81 1.19 -5.91
C ASN A 172 -11.45 1.76 -5.45
N TRP A 173 -11.45 2.67 -4.47
CA TRP A 173 -10.23 3.17 -3.86
C TRP A 173 -9.75 2.23 -2.75
N THR A 174 -8.47 1.87 -2.79
CA THR A 174 -7.88 0.86 -1.88
C THR A 174 -6.82 1.42 -0.95
N MET A 175 -6.41 2.69 -1.14
CA MET A 175 -5.30 3.32 -0.42
C MET A 175 -5.64 4.76 -0.06
N CYS A 176 -5.27 5.20 1.14
CA CYS A 176 -5.35 6.60 1.54
C CYS A 176 -4.18 7.04 2.42
N ILE A 177 -4.09 8.36 2.62
CA ILE A 177 -3.27 9.02 3.63
C ILE A 177 -4.22 9.81 4.54
N ILE A 178 -4.02 9.79 5.85
CA ILE A 178 -4.87 10.53 6.80
C ILE A 178 -4.06 11.64 7.46
N ILE A 179 -4.56 12.88 7.40
CA ILE A 179 -4.05 14.03 8.14
C ILE A 179 -5.06 14.36 9.23
N TYR A 180 -4.65 14.36 10.50
CA TYR A 180 -5.55 14.55 11.63
C TYR A 180 -4.99 15.50 12.68
N GLN A 181 -5.88 16.15 13.44
CA GLN A 181 -5.46 17.04 14.52
C GLN A 181 -5.03 16.27 15.78
N ASN A 182 -4.11 16.83 16.57
CA ASN A 182 -3.54 16.15 17.75
C ASN A 182 -4.38 16.26 19.04
N ASP A 183 -5.64 15.83 19.00
CA ASP A 183 -6.50 15.67 20.18
C ASP A 183 -7.32 14.38 20.18
N GLU A 184 -8.20 14.24 21.16
CA GLU A 184 -9.12 13.10 21.33
C GLU A 184 -9.98 12.89 20.07
N PHE A 185 -10.55 13.95 19.50
CA PHE A 185 -11.32 13.85 18.25
C PHE A 185 -10.46 13.32 17.08
N GLY A 186 -9.29 13.93 16.85
CA GLY A 186 -8.44 13.50 15.74
C GLY A 186 -7.89 12.08 15.90
N THR A 187 -7.42 11.73 17.10
CA THR A 187 -6.86 10.40 17.38
C THR A 187 -7.94 9.30 17.42
N GLY A 188 -9.11 9.58 17.99
CA GLY A 188 -10.27 8.69 18.00
C GLY A 188 -10.81 8.46 16.58
N GLY A 189 -10.93 9.52 15.78
CA GLY A 189 -11.39 9.45 14.40
C GLY A 189 -10.47 8.64 13.48
N VAL A 190 -9.14 8.82 13.58
CA VAL A 190 -8.18 8.01 12.82
C VAL A 190 -8.29 6.53 13.17
N LYS A 191 -8.51 6.22 14.45
CA LYS A 191 -8.70 4.83 14.89
C LYS A 191 -9.96 4.25 14.28
N ALA A 192 -11.11 4.93 14.40
CA ALA A 192 -12.36 4.48 13.79
C ALA A 192 -12.26 4.31 12.27
N LEU A 193 -11.61 5.26 11.57
CA LEU A 193 -11.34 5.15 10.14
C LEU A 193 -10.48 3.93 9.80
N SER A 194 -9.41 3.71 10.56
CA SER A 194 -8.49 2.60 10.31
C SER A 194 -9.18 1.25 10.52
N ASP A 195 -10.00 1.13 11.57
CA ASP A 195 -10.77 -0.09 11.86
C ASP A 195 -11.81 -0.35 10.76
N ALA A 196 -12.61 0.66 10.37
CA ALA A 196 -13.60 0.53 9.30
C ALA A 196 -12.96 0.25 7.92
N PHE A 197 -11.77 0.78 7.67
CA PHE A 197 -11.03 0.57 6.43
C PHE A 197 -10.44 -0.84 6.38
N ALA A 198 -9.92 -1.35 7.50
CA ALA A 198 -9.45 -2.73 7.61
C ALA A 198 -10.57 -3.73 7.30
N ASP A 199 -11.77 -3.51 7.84
CA ASP A 199 -12.96 -4.34 7.56
C ASP A 199 -13.36 -4.35 6.07
N SER A 200 -12.99 -3.30 5.33
CA SER A 200 -13.31 -3.11 3.91
C SER A 200 -12.13 -3.38 2.96
N ASN A 201 -11.01 -3.96 3.44
CA ASN A 201 -9.76 -4.16 2.68
C ASN A 201 -9.16 -2.86 2.08
N ILE A 202 -9.32 -1.74 2.77
CA ILE A 202 -8.71 -0.44 2.42
C ILE A 202 -7.49 -0.24 3.32
N THR A 203 -6.38 0.18 2.73
CA THR A 203 -5.11 0.36 3.44
C THR A 203 -4.81 1.84 3.71
N VAL A 204 -4.54 2.17 4.97
CA VAL A 204 -4.00 3.48 5.36
C VAL A 204 -2.48 3.41 5.18
N THR A 205 -1.97 4.08 4.16
CA THR A 205 -0.53 4.03 3.79
C THR A 205 0.33 4.82 4.77
N ASP A 206 -0.11 6.04 5.10
CA ASP A 206 0.59 6.95 5.98
C ASP A 206 -0.40 7.77 6.79
N THR A 207 0.03 8.25 7.96
CA THR A 207 -0.73 9.22 8.76
C THR A 207 0.15 10.40 9.12
N MET A 208 -0.44 11.60 9.17
CA MET A 208 0.25 12.84 9.52
C MET A 208 -0.52 13.59 10.59
N ILE A 209 0.23 14.18 11.51
CA ILE A 209 -0.33 14.94 12.62
C ILE A 209 -0.29 16.42 12.28
N PHE A 210 -1.44 17.08 12.38
CA PHE A 210 -1.55 18.52 12.47
C PHE A 210 -1.47 18.93 13.95
N ASP A 211 -0.47 19.73 14.28
CA ASP A 211 -0.26 20.20 15.64
C ASP A 211 -1.06 21.50 15.87
N MET A 212 -2.09 21.41 16.70
CA MET A 212 -2.96 22.53 17.06
C MET A 212 -2.21 23.64 17.80
N THR A 213 -1.07 23.35 18.44
CA THR A 213 -0.30 24.36 19.19
C THR A 213 0.59 25.18 18.28
N THR A 214 1.28 24.55 17.33
CA THR A 214 2.14 25.23 16.36
C THR A 214 1.38 25.65 15.09
N LEU A 215 0.13 25.21 14.93
CA LEU A 215 -0.73 25.43 13.76
C LEU A 215 -0.07 24.95 12.45
N ALA A 216 0.62 23.81 12.51
CA ALA A 216 1.38 23.27 11.39
C ALA A 216 1.33 21.74 11.33
N ILE A 217 1.49 21.19 10.13
CA ILE A 217 1.63 19.75 9.90
C ILE A 217 3.04 19.33 10.32
N ARG A 218 3.16 18.28 11.13
CA ARG A 218 4.45 17.71 11.52
C ARG A 218 5.04 16.89 10.36
N GLY A 219 6.27 17.21 9.97
CA GLY A 219 7.00 16.50 8.92
C GLY A 219 6.92 17.16 7.54
N ASP A 220 7.42 16.47 6.52
CA ASP A 220 7.41 16.95 5.13
C ASP A 220 6.15 16.47 4.40
N LEU A 221 5.13 17.32 4.37
CA LEU A 221 3.86 17.06 3.67
C LEU A 221 4.09 16.67 2.21
N LYS A 222 4.98 17.38 1.50
CA LYS A 222 5.18 17.16 0.07
C LYS A 222 5.89 15.83 -0.17
N GLY A 223 6.98 15.58 0.56
CA GLY A 223 7.73 14.33 0.47
C GLY A 223 6.84 13.11 0.71
N ILE A 224 6.07 13.09 1.80
CA ILE A 224 5.18 11.96 2.14
C ILE A 224 4.13 11.72 1.06
N LEU A 225 3.41 12.76 0.61
CA LEU A 225 2.37 12.60 -0.41
C LEU A 225 2.94 12.14 -1.76
N THR A 226 4.09 12.67 -2.16
CA THR A 226 4.68 12.34 -3.47
C THR A 226 5.34 10.96 -3.50
N HIS A 227 5.94 10.51 -2.40
CA HIS A 227 6.57 9.18 -2.31
C HIS A 227 5.57 8.05 -2.04
N SER A 228 4.43 8.34 -1.40
CA SER A 228 3.38 7.35 -1.20
C SER A 228 2.73 6.96 -2.53
N LEU A 229 2.21 5.74 -2.62
CA LEU A 229 1.39 5.30 -3.76
C LEU A 229 -0.04 5.81 -3.67
N ALA A 230 -0.51 6.19 -2.48
CA ALA A 230 -1.85 6.70 -2.29
C ALA A 230 -2.01 8.09 -2.93
N ARG A 231 -3.14 8.30 -3.61
CA ARG A 231 -3.53 9.61 -4.18
C ARG A 231 -4.81 10.16 -3.57
N THR A 232 -5.37 9.47 -2.59
CA THR A 232 -6.50 9.95 -1.80
C THR A 232 -6.01 10.40 -0.41
N VAL A 233 -6.36 11.61 -0.02
CA VAL A 233 -5.96 12.23 1.25
C VAL A 233 -7.21 12.56 2.05
N ILE A 234 -7.31 12.04 3.27
CA ILE A 234 -8.39 12.33 4.20
C ILE A 234 -7.90 13.38 5.20
N VAL A 235 -8.65 14.45 5.40
CA VAL A 235 -8.41 15.46 6.43
C VAL A 235 -9.45 15.29 7.53
N TRP A 236 -9.00 14.82 8.69
CA TRP A 236 -9.81 14.60 9.88
C TRP A 236 -9.47 15.62 10.97
N ALA A 237 -10.01 16.83 10.81
CA ALA A 237 -9.76 17.96 11.69
C ALA A 237 -10.97 18.88 11.70
N ASP A 238 -11.09 19.70 12.76
CA ASP A 238 -12.09 20.75 12.87
C ASP A 238 -11.97 21.72 11.68
N SER A 239 -13.07 22.36 11.32
CA SER A 239 -13.14 23.24 10.13
C SER A 239 -12.05 24.31 10.11
N THR A 240 -11.67 24.86 11.27
CA THR A 240 -10.60 25.87 11.41
C THR A 240 -9.22 25.29 11.05
N TYR A 241 -8.89 24.11 11.56
CA TYR A 241 -7.61 23.44 11.30
C TYR A 241 -7.58 22.79 9.92
N ALA A 242 -8.70 22.24 9.43
CA ALA A 242 -8.84 21.74 8.06
C ALA A 242 -8.55 22.83 7.02
N THR A 243 -9.01 24.07 7.25
CA THR A 243 -8.66 25.22 6.40
C THR A 243 -7.15 25.46 6.37
N LEU A 244 -6.47 25.42 7.52
CA LEU A 244 -5.00 25.59 7.60
C LEU A 244 -4.23 24.45 6.93
N ILE A 245 -4.71 23.22 7.06
CA ILE A 245 -4.15 22.02 6.39
C ILE A 245 -4.26 22.18 4.87
N LEU A 246 -5.43 22.57 4.36
CA LEU A 246 -5.64 22.82 2.93
C LEU A 246 -4.78 23.96 2.40
N GLN A 247 -4.66 25.07 3.15
CA GLN A 247 -3.77 26.17 2.79
C GLN A 247 -2.30 25.72 2.71
N SER A 248 -1.88 24.83 3.62
CA SER A 248 -0.53 24.25 3.60
C SER A 248 -0.34 23.34 2.37
N GLY A 249 -1.34 22.53 2.02
CA GLY A 249 -1.33 21.70 0.82
C GLY A 249 -1.32 22.50 -0.48
N LEU A 250 -2.05 23.62 -0.53
CA LEU A 250 -2.05 24.54 -1.67
C LEU A 250 -0.67 25.18 -1.87
N LYS A 251 -0.01 25.61 -0.78
CA LYS A 251 1.36 26.16 -0.80
C LYS A 251 2.39 25.13 -1.23
N ALA A 252 2.21 23.86 -0.84
CA ALA A 252 3.09 22.76 -1.20
C ALA A 252 2.82 22.17 -2.61
N ASP A 253 1.82 22.68 -3.33
CA ASP A 253 1.39 22.23 -4.67
C ASP A 253 0.92 20.77 -4.71
N VAL A 254 0.29 20.30 -3.63
CA VAL A 254 -0.25 18.93 -3.48
C VAL A 254 -1.78 18.88 -3.47
N VAL A 255 -2.45 20.02 -3.65
CA VAL A 255 -3.89 20.15 -3.84
C VAL A 255 -4.14 20.46 -5.31
N GLY A 256 -4.83 19.58 -6.03
CA GLY A 256 -5.08 19.71 -7.46
C GLY A 256 -5.28 18.35 -8.15
N PRO A 257 -5.10 18.25 -9.48
CA PRO A 257 -5.51 17.09 -10.29
C PRO A 257 -4.89 15.75 -9.88
N LEU A 258 -3.75 15.78 -9.18
CA LEU A 258 -3.01 14.57 -8.79
C LEU A 258 -3.57 13.92 -7.53
N PHE A 259 -4.21 14.68 -6.64
CA PHE A 259 -4.67 14.19 -5.34
C PHE A 259 -6.15 14.46 -5.13
N THR A 260 -6.89 13.47 -4.67
CA THR A 260 -8.28 13.61 -4.25
C THR A 260 -8.32 13.84 -2.75
N TRP A 261 -8.71 15.04 -2.34
CA TRP A 261 -8.82 15.40 -0.94
C TRP A 261 -10.26 15.22 -0.45
N ILE A 262 -10.42 14.59 0.70
CA ILE A 262 -11.70 14.33 1.35
C ILE A 262 -11.65 14.92 2.76
N LEU A 263 -12.62 15.77 3.10
CA LEU A 263 -12.72 16.43 4.39
C LEU A 263 -13.75 15.70 5.27
N GLY A 264 -13.48 15.58 6.56
CA GLY A 264 -14.43 15.10 7.57
C GLY A 264 -15.50 16.13 7.97
N GLY A 265 -15.48 17.32 7.38
CA GLY A 265 -16.43 18.38 7.60
C GLY A 265 -16.24 19.54 6.61
N ASP A 266 -17.24 20.41 6.51
CA ASP A 266 -17.19 21.55 5.60
C ASP A 266 -16.21 22.64 6.12
N VAL A 267 -15.52 23.30 5.20
CA VAL A 267 -14.64 24.45 5.47
C VAL A 267 -15.25 25.74 4.93
N ALA A 268 -14.93 26.87 5.54
CA ALA A 268 -15.35 28.17 5.02
C ALA A 268 -14.57 28.50 3.72
N LEU A 269 -15.21 28.28 2.57
CA LEU A 269 -14.60 28.50 1.25
C LEU A 269 -14.22 29.97 1.01
N THR A 270 -14.80 30.91 1.77
CA THR A 270 -14.50 32.35 1.75
C THR A 270 -13.10 32.68 2.26
N ASP A 271 -12.47 31.78 3.02
CA ASP A 271 -11.14 32.00 3.61
C ASP A 271 -10.01 31.72 2.62
N PHE A 272 -10.36 31.26 1.41
CA PHE A 272 -9.41 30.96 0.34
C PHE A 272 -9.39 32.08 -0.70
N ASN A 273 -8.20 32.35 -1.22
CA ASN A 273 -8.01 33.36 -2.25
C ASN A 273 -8.52 32.85 -3.61
N ASP A 274 -9.07 33.74 -4.45
CA ASP A 274 -9.66 33.40 -5.76
C ASP A 274 -8.68 32.64 -6.68
N THR A 275 -7.38 32.91 -6.53
CA THR A 275 -6.29 32.25 -7.28
C THR A 275 -6.20 30.75 -7.02
N TRP A 276 -6.69 30.26 -5.88
CA TRP A 276 -6.64 28.85 -5.50
C TRP A 276 -7.92 28.09 -5.85
N TYR A 277 -8.97 28.76 -6.33
CA TYR A 277 -10.27 28.11 -6.53
C TYR A 277 -10.22 26.95 -7.51
N ASP A 278 -9.46 27.07 -8.61
CA ASP A 278 -9.34 25.99 -9.59
C ASP A 278 -8.68 24.71 -9.03
N ARG A 279 -7.86 24.86 -7.98
CA ARG A 279 -7.21 23.73 -7.30
C ARG A 279 -8.11 23.07 -6.27
N LEU A 280 -9.03 23.83 -5.68
CA LEU A 280 -10.00 23.35 -4.70
C LEU A 280 -11.19 22.62 -5.33
N VAL A 281 -11.44 22.82 -6.63
CA VAL A 281 -12.48 22.09 -7.37
C VAL A 281 -12.20 20.59 -7.30
N GLY A 282 -13.22 19.83 -6.91
CA GLY A 282 -13.16 18.37 -6.82
C GLY A 282 -12.80 17.81 -5.45
N ILE A 283 -12.56 18.67 -4.45
CA ILE A 283 -12.53 18.25 -3.05
C ILE A 283 -13.90 17.72 -2.64
N LEU A 284 -13.91 16.64 -1.88
CA LEU A 284 -15.11 16.07 -1.27
C LEU A 284 -15.15 16.43 0.20
N SER A 285 -16.34 16.64 0.73
CA SER A 285 -16.60 16.78 2.17
C SER A 285 -17.67 15.77 2.55
N ILE A 286 -17.43 15.02 3.63
CA ILE A 286 -18.43 14.17 4.26
C ILE A 286 -18.86 14.86 5.54
N SER A 287 -20.14 15.17 5.66
CA SER A 287 -20.70 15.79 6.87
C SER A 287 -21.99 15.11 7.29
N PRO A 288 -22.29 15.10 8.61
CA PRO A 288 -23.58 14.65 9.09
C PRO A 288 -24.66 15.65 8.66
N VAL A 289 -25.86 15.16 8.40
CA VAL A 289 -27.01 15.99 8.03
C VAL A 289 -28.26 15.63 8.80
N VAL A 290 -29.23 16.52 8.75
CA VAL A 290 -30.55 16.32 9.34
C VAL A 290 -31.48 15.57 8.39
N GLY A 291 -32.47 14.90 8.97
CA GLY A 291 -33.39 14.02 8.27
C GLY A 291 -34.07 14.64 7.05
N ASN A 292 -34.42 15.93 7.09
CA ASN A 292 -35.06 16.62 5.97
C ASN A 292 -34.24 16.54 4.67
N LEU A 293 -32.91 16.73 4.77
CA LEU A 293 -32.00 16.66 3.62
C LEU A 293 -31.79 15.22 3.12
N ALA A 294 -32.07 14.24 3.98
CA ALA A 294 -31.97 12.81 3.69
C ALA A 294 -33.33 12.16 3.34
N GLY A 295 -34.41 12.94 3.23
CA GLY A 295 -35.76 12.44 2.97
C GLY A 295 -36.40 11.70 4.14
N ALA A 296 -35.86 11.84 5.35
CA ALA A 296 -36.39 11.26 6.57
C ALA A 296 -37.37 12.23 7.27
N PRO A 297 -38.35 11.72 8.04
CA PRO A 297 -39.33 12.56 8.72
C PRO A 297 -38.66 13.43 9.79
N VAL A 298 -39.05 14.71 9.84
CA VAL A 298 -38.65 15.68 10.86
C VAL A 298 -39.86 16.45 11.36
N ASN A 299 -39.81 16.95 12.59
CA ASN A 299 -40.87 17.78 13.15
C ASN A 299 -40.74 19.23 12.64
N GLN A 300 -41.29 19.48 11.46
CA GLN A 300 -41.17 20.78 10.79
C GLN A 300 -41.90 21.90 11.56
N THR A 301 -43.00 21.59 12.25
CA THR A 301 -43.72 22.56 13.08
C THR A 301 -42.85 23.04 14.23
N LEU A 302 -42.23 22.10 14.96
CA LEU A 302 -41.33 22.41 16.07
C LEU A 302 -40.13 23.25 15.61
N LEU A 303 -39.56 22.90 14.46
CA LEU A 303 -38.44 23.64 13.86
C LEU A 303 -38.83 25.07 13.45
N ASN A 304 -39.99 25.22 12.81
CA ASN A 304 -40.47 26.54 12.38
C ASN A 304 -40.75 27.44 13.59
N ASP A 305 -41.40 26.90 14.64
CA ASP A 305 -41.68 27.63 15.87
C ASP A 305 -40.38 28.08 16.56
N ALA A 306 -39.38 27.19 16.65
CA ALA A 306 -38.05 27.54 17.16
C ALA A 306 -37.39 28.67 16.34
N TYR A 307 -37.48 28.62 15.00
CA TYR A 307 -36.98 29.69 14.15
C TYR A 307 -37.74 31.01 14.33
N THR A 308 -39.04 30.99 14.66
CA THR A 308 -39.77 32.23 14.95
C THR A 308 -39.24 32.90 16.22
N ILE A 309 -38.95 32.12 17.26
CA ILE A 309 -38.40 32.61 18.53
C ILE A 309 -37.00 33.19 18.29
N TRP A 310 -36.12 32.45 17.62
CA TRP A 310 -34.78 32.93 17.28
C TRP A 310 -34.83 34.26 16.53
N LYS A 311 -35.64 34.36 15.46
CA LYS A 311 -35.78 35.60 14.68
C LYS A 311 -36.33 36.77 15.48
N THR A 312 -37.12 36.50 16.52
CA THR A 312 -37.71 37.54 17.38
C THR A 312 -36.67 38.16 18.30
N TYR A 313 -35.79 37.36 18.90
CA TYR A 313 -34.85 37.81 19.93
C TYR A 313 -33.43 38.09 19.43
N GLU A 314 -32.97 37.38 18.39
CA GLU A 314 -31.61 37.51 17.85
C GLU A 314 -31.60 37.36 16.31
N PRO A 315 -32.20 38.30 15.56
CA PRO A 315 -32.26 38.21 14.09
C PRO A 315 -30.89 38.33 13.41
N GLU A 316 -29.92 38.99 14.07
CA GLU A 316 -28.58 39.25 13.50
C GLU A 316 -27.74 37.96 13.33
N SER A 317 -27.94 36.95 14.18
CA SER A 317 -27.21 35.68 14.11
C SER A 317 -27.86 34.64 13.18
N PHE A 318 -29.06 34.91 12.66
CA PHE A 318 -29.79 33.97 11.82
C PHE A 318 -29.29 33.98 10.36
N PRO A 319 -28.66 32.90 9.84
CA PRO A 319 -28.03 32.87 8.52
C PRO A 319 -29.02 32.62 7.36
N GLY A 320 -30.31 32.44 7.65
CA GLY A 320 -31.33 31.96 6.71
C GLY A 320 -31.63 30.47 6.88
N THR A 321 -32.85 30.03 6.56
CA THR A 321 -33.32 28.66 6.83
C THR A 321 -32.53 27.57 6.12
N ALA A 322 -31.89 27.88 4.98
CA ALA A 322 -31.11 26.93 4.21
C ALA A 322 -29.65 26.81 4.66
N ASN A 323 -29.15 27.78 5.43
CA ASN A 323 -27.74 27.92 5.80
C ASN A 323 -27.49 27.69 7.31
N VAL A 324 -28.48 27.15 8.03
CA VAL A 324 -28.32 26.80 9.45
C VAL A 324 -27.39 25.60 9.58
N ASP A 325 -26.40 25.71 10.45
CA ASP A 325 -25.44 24.64 10.71
C ASP A 325 -26.12 23.42 11.34
N TYR A 326 -25.64 22.20 11.04
CA TYR A 326 -26.24 20.98 11.57
C TYR A 326 -26.03 20.83 13.08
N TYR A 327 -24.92 21.30 13.65
CA TYR A 327 -24.67 21.29 15.10
C TYR A 327 -25.74 22.09 15.86
N THR A 328 -26.22 23.18 15.25
CA THR A 328 -27.31 24.00 15.78
C THR A 328 -28.60 23.22 15.97
N LEU A 329 -28.91 22.32 15.04
CA LEU A 329 -30.11 21.48 15.11
C LEU A 329 -29.92 20.32 16.11
N PHE A 330 -28.72 19.74 16.19
CA PHE A 330 -28.40 18.75 17.23
C PHE A 330 -28.43 19.34 18.64
N ALA A 331 -28.01 20.60 18.81
CA ALA A 331 -28.08 21.32 20.09
C ALA A 331 -29.53 21.54 20.54
N PHE A 332 -30.43 21.85 19.60
CA PHE A 332 -31.86 21.94 19.88
C PHE A 332 -32.42 20.62 20.38
N ASP A 333 -32.18 19.53 19.65
CA ASP A 333 -32.68 18.20 20.04
C ASP A 333 -32.06 17.71 21.37
N ALA A 334 -30.81 18.07 21.67
CA ALA A 334 -30.18 17.78 22.96
C ALA A 334 -30.89 18.49 24.11
N THR A 335 -31.22 19.77 23.90
CA THR A 335 -31.95 20.57 24.88
C THR A 335 -33.38 20.05 25.06
N TRP A 336 -34.05 19.73 23.95
CA TRP A 336 -35.41 19.21 23.93
C TRP A 336 -35.51 17.85 24.63
N ALA A 337 -34.54 16.96 24.41
CA ALA A 337 -34.46 15.66 25.09
C ALA A 337 -34.39 15.80 26.61
N LEU A 338 -33.61 16.76 27.13
CA LEU A 338 -33.56 17.05 28.57
C LEU A 338 -34.89 17.62 29.08
N ILE A 339 -35.46 18.61 28.39
CA ILE A 339 -36.73 19.25 28.77
C ILE A 339 -37.85 18.22 28.89
N GLU A 340 -37.99 17.34 27.88
CA GLU A 340 -39.02 16.30 27.88
C GLU A 340 -38.79 15.27 29.00
N SER A 341 -37.54 14.90 29.24
CA SER A 341 -37.19 13.94 30.29
C SER A 341 -37.47 14.49 31.69
N PHE A 342 -37.16 15.77 31.95
CA PHE A 342 -37.49 16.43 33.22
C PHE A 342 -38.98 16.64 33.42
N SER A 343 -39.71 16.97 32.35
CA SER A 343 -41.16 17.07 32.37
C SER A 343 -41.81 15.75 32.80
N ARG A 344 -41.33 14.62 32.26
CA ARG A 344 -41.81 13.28 32.64
C ARG A 344 -41.45 12.94 34.08
N LEU A 345 -40.23 13.25 34.51
CA LEU A 345 -39.74 13.00 35.87
C LEU A 345 -40.63 13.70 36.92
N CYS A 346 -41.04 14.95 36.68
CA CYS A 346 -41.78 15.76 37.66
C CYS A 346 -43.30 15.85 37.43
N SER A 347 -43.86 15.00 36.57
CA SER A 347 -45.27 15.07 36.16
C SER A 347 -46.31 14.99 37.28
N ASN A 348 -45.99 14.35 38.42
CA ASN A 348 -46.93 14.07 39.51
C ASN A 348 -46.51 14.60 40.89
N SER A 349 -45.50 15.48 40.95
CA SER A 349 -44.85 15.87 42.22
C SER A 349 -44.45 17.35 42.26
N ASN A 350 -44.56 17.98 43.44
CA ASN A 350 -44.03 19.32 43.66
C ASN A 350 -42.49 19.34 43.50
N PHE A 351 -41.91 20.49 43.12
CA PHE A 351 -40.47 20.64 42.87
C PHE A 351 -39.57 20.01 43.94
N SER A 352 -39.80 20.33 45.22
CA SER A 352 -39.00 19.83 46.35
C SER A 352 -39.06 18.30 46.56
N SER A 353 -40.07 17.65 45.98
CA SER A 353 -40.20 16.18 45.99
C SER A 353 -39.63 15.52 44.72
N CYS A 354 -39.49 16.27 43.63
CA CYS A 354 -38.98 15.75 42.36
C CYS A 354 -37.46 15.84 42.26
N ILE A 355 -36.89 17.03 42.51
CA ILE A 355 -35.46 17.29 42.39
C ILE A 355 -35.00 18.06 43.62
N GLY A 356 -34.00 17.52 44.31
CA GLY A 356 -33.36 18.17 45.44
C GLY A 356 -31.87 18.40 45.19
N PHE A 357 -31.26 19.33 45.92
CA PHE A 357 -29.82 19.57 45.88
C PHE A 357 -29.23 19.46 47.27
N THR A 358 -28.00 18.95 47.38
CA THR A 358 -27.24 19.02 48.64
C THR A 358 -26.81 20.46 48.92
N ASN A 359 -26.82 20.86 50.20
CA ASN A 359 -26.41 22.20 50.66
C ASN A 359 -24.89 22.30 50.81
N THR A 360 -24.14 21.99 49.76
CA THR A 360 -22.67 22.09 49.73
C THR A 360 -22.23 23.14 48.71
N SER A 361 -21.22 23.94 49.08
CA SER A 361 -20.68 24.99 48.20
C SER A 361 -19.62 24.47 47.23
N PHE A 362 -19.12 23.25 47.43
CA PHE A 362 -18.12 22.63 46.58
C PHE A 362 -18.78 21.74 45.53
N CYS A 363 -18.42 21.93 44.26
CA CYS A 363 -19.11 21.28 43.14
C CYS A 363 -19.06 19.75 43.17
N PHE A 364 -17.95 19.12 43.57
CA PHE A 364 -17.84 17.65 43.62
C PHE A 364 -18.70 17.01 44.72
N ASP A 365 -19.03 17.77 45.77
CA ASP A 365 -19.90 17.31 46.85
C ASP A 365 -21.37 17.70 46.61
N ARG A 366 -21.66 18.43 45.53
CA ARG A 366 -23.00 18.88 45.19
C ARG A 366 -23.68 17.85 44.30
N ARG A 367 -24.66 17.14 44.84
CA ARG A 367 -25.40 16.10 44.12
C ARG A 367 -26.84 16.50 43.88
N ALA A 368 -27.38 16.07 42.74
CA ALA A 368 -28.81 16.14 42.46
C ALA A 368 -29.51 14.90 43.05
N LEU A 369 -30.37 15.10 44.04
CA LEU A 369 -31.15 14.02 44.67
C LEU A 369 -32.30 13.59 43.75
N ASN A 370 -32.61 12.29 43.76
CA ASN A 370 -33.62 11.65 42.91
C ASN A 370 -33.33 11.71 41.40
N MET A 371 -32.07 11.95 41.01
CA MET A 371 -31.70 12.09 39.60
C MET A 371 -31.47 10.76 38.88
N HIS A 372 -31.23 9.63 39.58
CA HIS A 372 -30.97 8.34 38.92
C HIS A 372 -32.05 7.90 37.93
N SER A 373 -33.33 8.18 38.20
CA SER A 373 -34.43 7.84 37.29
C SER A 373 -34.44 8.65 36.00
N ILE A 374 -33.70 9.77 35.91
CA ILE A 374 -33.60 10.54 34.67
C ILE A 374 -32.91 9.73 33.57
N PHE A 375 -31.92 8.90 33.94
CA PHE A 375 -31.17 8.09 32.99
C PHE A 375 -32.05 7.02 32.36
N ASP A 376 -32.94 6.39 33.16
CA ASP A 376 -33.94 5.45 32.65
C ASP A 376 -34.96 6.14 31.73
N ILE A 377 -35.39 7.36 32.08
CA ILE A 377 -36.28 8.16 31.24
C ILE A 377 -35.58 8.54 29.93
N LEU A 378 -34.32 8.98 29.97
CA LEU A 378 -33.55 9.32 28.76
C LEU A 378 -33.37 8.10 27.85
N ASN A 379 -33.12 6.92 28.42
CA ASN A 379 -32.98 5.66 27.68
C ASN A 379 -34.31 5.16 27.08
N THR A 380 -35.46 5.58 27.61
CA THR A 380 -36.79 5.23 27.10
C THR A 380 -37.45 6.34 26.30
N ASN A 381 -36.87 7.55 26.29
CA ASN A 381 -37.45 8.67 25.60
C ASN A 381 -37.27 8.52 24.08
N THR A 382 -38.40 8.58 23.37
CA THR A 382 -38.46 8.53 21.91
C THR A 382 -39.32 9.69 21.43
N PHE A 383 -38.75 10.59 20.64
CA PHE A 383 -39.48 11.69 20.07
C PHE A 383 -39.00 12.01 18.65
N LEU A 384 -39.88 12.64 17.87
CA LEU A 384 -39.53 13.18 16.57
C LEU A 384 -39.02 14.61 16.74
N GLY A 385 -37.69 14.76 16.68
CA GLY A 385 -36.99 16.04 16.81
C GLY A 385 -36.89 16.80 15.49
N VAL A 386 -36.09 17.87 15.52
CA VAL A 386 -35.82 18.71 14.33
C VAL A 386 -34.80 18.07 13.40
N THR A 387 -33.94 17.19 13.92
CA THR A 387 -32.94 16.46 13.13
C THR A 387 -33.43 15.10 12.63
N GLY A 388 -34.54 14.58 13.18
CA GLY A 388 -35.10 13.26 12.87
C GLY A 388 -35.62 12.56 14.12
N SER A 389 -35.82 11.24 14.05
CA SER A 389 -36.17 10.44 15.24
C SER A 389 -35.01 10.40 16.22
N VAL A 390 -35.21 10.82 17.48
CA VAL A 390 -34.19 10.81 18.53
C VAL A 390 -34.54 9.71 19.53
N GLN A 391 -33.60 8.79 19.75
CA GLN A 391 -33.74 7.67 20.67
C GLN A 391 -32.38 7.23 21.19
N PHE A 392 -32.30 7.02 22.51
CA PHE A 392 -31.16 6.44 23.21
C PHE A 392 -31.49 5.02 23.67
N PHE A 393 -30.46 4.22 23.99
CA PHE A 393 -30.62 2.90 24.57
C PHE A 393 -29.63 2.67 25.72
N THR A 394 -29.85 1.60 26.46
CA THR A 394 -29.02 1.18 27.60
C THR A 394 -27.64 0.67 27.21
N ASN A 395 -27.38 0.35 25.93
CA ASN A 395 -26.12 -0.28 25.51
C ASN A 395 -25.07 0.73 25.01
N THR A 396 -25.49 1.92 24.59
CA THR A 396 -24.63 2.94 23.98
C THR A 396 -25.03 4.31 24.49
N THR A 397 -24.07 5.24 24.58
CA THR A 397 -24.35 6.67 24.83
C THR A 397 -24.92 7.39 23.61
N ASP A 398 -24.82 6.75 22.45
CA ASP A 398 -25.10 7.34 21.16
C ASP A 398 -26.59 7.29 20.84
N ARG A 399 -27.02 8.28 20.05
CA ARG A 399 -28.28 8.23 19.35
C ARG A 399 -28.23 7.13 18.29
N ILE A 400 -29.22 6.22 18.29
CA ILE A 400 -29.22 5.05 17.41
C ILE A 400 -29.93 5.29 16.08
N ASN A 401 -31.05 6.01 16.11
CA ASN A 401 -31.80 6.36 14.92
C ASN A 401 -31.45 7.80 14.50
N GLY A 402 -31.27 8.06 13.21
CA GLY A 402 -31.07 9.42 12.71
C GLY A 402 -29.64 9.80 12.34
N SER A 403 -28.74 8.83 12.16
CA SER A 403 -27.43 9.05 11.56
C SER A 403 -27.56 9.16 10.04
N TYR A 404 -27.47 10.38 9.51
CA TYR A 404 -27.51 10.66 8.08
C TYR A 404 -26.23 11.37 7.65
N TYR A 405 -25.68 10.96 6.50
CA TYR A 405 -24.49 11.57 5.94
C TYR A 405 -24.71 12.03 4.51
N ILE A 406 -24.07 13.15 4.17
CA ILE A 406 -24.05 13.68 2.82
C ILE A 406 -22.60 13.84 2.36
N VAL A 407 -22.35 13.53 1.09
CA VAL A 407 -21.12 13.96 0.43
C VAL A 407 -21.43 15.22 -0.33
N LYS A 408 -20.62 16.26 -0.10
CA LYS A 408 -20.63 17.49 -0.87
C LYS A 408 -19.37 17.57 -1.72
N ASN A 409 -19.50 18.09 -2.93
CA ASN A 409 -18.40 18.30 -3.86
C ASN A 409 -18.17 19.79 -4.07
N VAL A 410 -16.91 20.24 -3.99
CA VAL A 410 -16.55 21.63 -4.23
C VAL A 410 -16.62 21.92 -5.72
N GLN A 411 -17.55 22.80 -6.10
CA GLN A 411 -17.77 23.19 -7.49
C GLN A 411 -17.69 24.70 -7.65
N ARG A 412 -17.20 25.12 -8.82
CA ARG A 412 -17.06 26.53 -9.18
C ARG A 412 -18.28 27.00 -9.95
N PHE A 413 -18.91 28.07 -9.43
CA PHE A 413 -20.02 28.77 -10.07
C PHE A 413 -19.57 30.19 -10.41
N SER A 414 -19.17 30.44 -11.66
CA SER A 414 -18.69 31.75 -12.16
C SER A 414 -17.56 32.39 -11.31
N LYS A 415 -17.89 33.07 -10.21
CA LYS A 415 -16.99 33.75 -9.28
C LYS A 415 -16.97 33.18 -7.85
N THR A 416 -17.80 32.19 -7.52
CA THR A 416 -17.89 31.63 -6.16
C THR A 416 -17.65 30.13 -6.18
N LEU A 417 -17.03 29.60 -5.12
CA LEU A 417 -17.00 28.18 -4.83
C LEU A 417 -18.14 27.83 -3.87
N ASN A 418 -18.90 26.79 -4.18
CA ASN A 418 -19.94 26.27 -3.30
C ASN A 418 -19.79 24.75 -3.12
N PHE A 419 -20.18 24.27 -1.95
CA PHE A 419 -20.39 22.86 -1.70
C PHE A 419 -21.73 22.42 -2.30
N VAL A 420 -21.67 21.49 -3.25
CA VAL A 420 -22.87 20.93 -3.90
C VAL A 420 -23.12 19.52 -3.35
N PRO A 421 -24.29 19.21 -2.79
CA PRO A 421 -24.59 17.87 -2.30
C PRO A 421 -24.70 16.88 -3.46
N VAL A 422 -23.93 15.79 -3.44
CA VAL A 422 -23.85 14.81 -4.54
C VAL A 422 -24.37 13.44 -4.14
N LEU A 423 -24.04 12.98 -2.93
CA LEU A 423 -24.45 11.66 -2.43
C LEU A 423 -25.09 11.80 -1.06
N VAL A 424 -26.05 10.93 -0.75
CA VAL A 424 -26.69 10.83 0.55
C VAL A 424 -26.74 9.37 1.01
N SER A 425 -26.51 9.15 2.31
CA SER A 425 -26.57 7.85 2.96
C SER A 425 -27.40 7.96 4.24
N THR A 426 -28.26 6.95 4.45
CA THR A 426 -29.13 6.83 5.62
C THR A 426 -28.65 5.65 6.49
N GLY A 427 -27.85 5.94 7.51
CA GLY A 427 -27.28 4.96 8.44
C GLY A 427 -26.59 3.79 7.74
N SER A 428 -27.19 2.60 7.85
CA SER A 428 -26.63 1.37 7.29
C SER A 428 -26.78 1.24 5.76
N ALA A 429 -27.55 2.12 5.09
CA ALA A 429 -27.73 2.08 3.64
C ALA A 429 -26.48 2.50 2.85
N ASP A 430 -26.38 2.05 1.60
CA ASP A 430 -25.34 2.48 0.66
C ASP A 430 -25.55 3.91 0.16
N TRP A 431 -24.51 4.51 -0.42
CA TRP A 431 -24.57 5.84 -1.00
C TRP A 431 -25.51 5.90 -2.21
N THR A 432 -26.50 6.77 -2.13
CA THR A 432 -27.43 7.09 -3.22
C THR A 432 -27.17 8.49 -3.76
N GLN A 433 -27.53 8.74 -5.01
CA GLN A 433 -27.35 10.05 -5.63
C GLN A 433 -28.40 11.03 -5.08
N HIS A 434 -27.96 12.20 -4.61
CA HIS A 434 -28.85 13.19 -4.00
C HIS A 434 -29.85 13.79 -5.01
N ALA A 435 -29.38 14.09 -6.22
CA ALA A 435 -30.23 14.52 -7.34
C ALA A 435 -29.60 14.14 -8.68
N GLU A 436 -30.43 13.84 -9.70
CA GLU A 436 -29.97 13.40 -11.03
C GLU A 436 -29.00 14.37 -11.71
N LYS A 437 -29.11 15.68 -11.43
CA LYS A 437 -28.27 16.73 -12.01
C LYS A 437 -26.96 16.97 -11.24
N ASN A 438 -26.79 16.39 -10.06
CA ASN A 438 -25.64 16.64 -9.22
C ASN A 438 -24.55 15.62 -9.54
N ILE A 439 -23.65 16.00 -10.45
CA ILE A 439 -22.51 15.19 -10.89
C ILE A 439 -21.30 15.55 -10.03
N ILE A 440 -20.48 14.55 -9.72
CA ILE A 440 -19.20 14.76 -9.03
C ILE A 440 -18.18 15.26 -10.05
N VAL A 441 -17.63 16.44 -9.79
CA VAL A 441 -16.47 16.96 -10.51
C VAL A 441 -15.23 16.52 -9.74
N TRP A 442 -14.28 15.92 -10.44
CA TRP A 442 -13.01 15.48 -9.86
C TRP A 442 -11.93 16.55 -10.00
N PRO A 443 -10.85 16.45 -9.20
CA PRO A 443 -9.73 17.37 -9.29
C PRO A 443 -9.23 17.53 -10.74
N GLY A 444 -8.93 18.77 -11.14
CA GLY A 444 -8.60 19.10 -12.54
C GLY A 444 -9.81 19.28 -13.47
N GLN A 445 -11.01 19.45 -12.92
CA GLN A 445 -12.26 19.62 -13.66
C GLN A 445 -12.62 18.42 -14.55
N SER A 446 -12.18 17.22 -14.15
CA SER A 446 -12.50 15.98 -14.87
C SER A 446 -13.80 15.36 -14.38
N LEU A 447 -14.48 14.60 -15.24
CA LEU A 447 -15.60 13.74 -14.88
C LEU A 447 -15.18 12.27 -14.72
N THR A 448 -13.91 11.94 -15.04
CA THR A 448 -13.37 10.60 -14.86
C THR A 448 -13.00 10.35 -13.41
N ILE A 449 -13.47 9.24 -12.83
CA ILE A 449 -13.16 8.85 -11.46
C ILE A 449 -11.64 8.61 -11.36
N PRO A 450 -10.93 9.28 -10.42
CA PRO A 450 -9.52 9.03 -10.20
C PRO A 450 -9.32 7.64 -9.62
N THR A 451 -8.22 6.98 -9.96
CA THR A 451 -7.94 5.59 -9.54
C THR A 451 -7.62 5.46 -8.05
N GLY A 452 -7.30 6.54 -7.35
CA GLY A 452 -6.94 6.55 -5.92
C GLY A 452 -5.50 6.13 -5.62
N TYR A 453 -4.76 5.66 -6.63
CA TYR A 453 -3.33 5.33 -6.54
C TYR A 453 -2.53 5.95 -7.69
N ALA A 454 -1.22 6.10 -7.47
CA ALA A 454 -0.28 6.63 -8.44
C ALA A 454 -0.25 5.76 -9.71
N SER A 455 -0.68 6.32 -10.83
CA SER A 455 -0.53 5.69 -12.14
C SER A 455 0.74 6.19 -12.82
N ILE A 456 1.45 5.28 -13.49
CA ILE A 456 2.63 5.61 -14.31
C ILE A 456 2.19 6.08 -15.72
N HIS A 457 0.88 6.08 -15.99
CA HIS A 457 0.33 6.49 -17.28
C HIS A 457 0.70 7.97 -17.60
N GLY A 458 1.33 8.20 -18.75
CA GLY A 458 1.78 9.53 -19.19
C GLY A 458 3.10 10.02 -18.56
N VAL A 459 3.71 9.25 -17.65
CA VAL A 459 5.01 9.62 -17.05
C VAL A 459 6.15 9.26 -17.99
N THR A 460 7.10 10.18 -18.19
CA THR A 460 8.33 9.91 -18.95
C THR A 460 9.36 9.21 -18.08
N LEU A 461 9.66 7.95 -18.36
CA LEU A 461 10.69 7.18 -17.66
C LEU A 461 12.02 7.20 -18.44
N ARG A 462 13.11 7.52 -17.75
CA ARG A 462 14.48 7.44 -18.28
C ARG A 462 14.98 6.02 -18.10
N ILE A 463 14.99 5.26 -19.20
CA ILE A 463 15.33 3.84 -19.19
C ILE A 463 16.73 3.65 -19.75
N GLY A 464 17.65 3.18 -18.91
CA GLY A 464 19.00 2.80 -19.32
C GLY A 464 19.03 1.35 -19.78
N VAL A 465 19.56 1.08 -20.97
CA VAL A 465 19.72 -0.29 -21.49
C VAL A 465 21.19 -0.60 -21.70
N LYS A 466 21.65 -1.74 -21.15
CA LYS A 466 23.03 -2.18 -21.33
C LYS A 466 23.18 -2.96 -22.64
N GLU A 467 24.09 -2.53 -23.49
CA GLU A 467 24.39 -3.19 -24.76
C GLU A 467 24.90 -4.62 -24.53
N THR A 468 24.12 -5.60 -24.98
CA THR A 468 24.44 -7.03 -24.89
C THR A 468 23.69 -7.83 -25.93
N VAL A 469 24.39 -8.65 -26.70
CA VAL A 469 23.74 -9.57 -27.65
C VAL A 469 23.13 -10.76 -26.89
N PRO A 470 21.85 -11.15 -27.11
CA PRO A 470 20.84 -10.58 -28.03
C PRO A 470 19.81 -9.64 -27.36
N PHE A 471 20.05 -9.18 -26.13
CA PHE A 471 19.11 -8.39 -25.34
C PHE A 471 18.97 -6.93 -25.78
N ALA A 472 20.07 -6.29 -26.16
CA ALA A 472 20.10 -4.92 -26.68
C ALA A 472 21.29 -4.74 -27.61
N MET A 473 21.01 -4.36 -28.84
CA MET A 473 21.97 -4.19 -29.92
C MET A 473 21.63 -2.91 -30.67
N GLU A 474 22.66 -2.21 -31.13
CA GLU A 474 22.50 -1.08 -32.02
C GLU A 474 22.53 -1.59 -33.47
N LYS A 475 21.45 -1.35 -34.23
CA LYS A 475 21.38 -1.68 -35.64
C LYS A 475 21.19 -0.41 -36.45
N GLU A 476 22.06 -0.20 -37.44
CA GLU A 476 21.83 0.84 -38.44
C GLU A 476 20.64 0.47 -39.31
N ILE A 477 19.61 1.31 -39.32
CA ILE A 477 18.48 1.23 -40.23
C ILE A 477 18.53 2.45 -41.14
N THR A 478 18.40 2.23 -42.44
CA THR A 478 18.16 3.29 -43.42
C THR A 478 16.70 3.69 -43.39
N ASP A 479 16.43 4.96 -43.05
CA ASP A 479 15.11 5.58 -43.18
C ASP A 479 14.65 5.58 -44.65
N GLU A 480 13.36 5.81 -44.91
CA GLU A 480 12.78 5.96 -46.27
C GLU A 480 13.47 7.06 -47.11
N TYR A 481 14.16 8.00 -46.45
CA TYR A 481 14.93 9.09 -47.06
C TYR A 481 16.43 8.79 -47.24
N GLY A 482 16.88 7.55 -46.99
CA GLY A 482 18.28 7.12 -47.16
C GLY A 482 19.24 7.53 -46.03
N ASN A 483 18.73 8.19 -44.97
CA ASN A 483 19.53 8.53 -43.80
C ASN A 483 19.72 7.31 -42.90
N LYS A 484 20.97 7.02 -42.52
CA LYS A 484 21.30 5.98 -41.55
C LYS A 484 20.98 6.47 -40.13
N LYS A 485 20.00 5.86 -39.48
CA LYS A 485 19.74 6.05 -38.04
C LYS A 485 20.08 4.77 -37.30
N ALA A 486 20.77 4.93 -36.18
CA ALA A 486 20.99 3.83 -35.26
C ALA A 486 19.73 3.57 -34.45
N LYS A 487 19.14 2.38 -34.59
CA LYS A 487 17.98 1.94 -33.82
C LYS A 487 18.42 0.85 -32.84
N LEU A 488 18.02 1.02 -31.59
CA LEU A 488 18.17 -0.02 -30.57
C LEU A 488 17.16 -1.14 -30.85
N VAL A 489 17.66 -2.37 -30.95
CA VAL A 489 16.88 -3.59 -31.20
C VAL A 489 17.34 -4.67 -30.24
N GLY A 490 16.41 -5.43 -29.67
CA GLY A 490 16.73 -6.58 -28.84
C GLY A 490 15.60 -6.94 -27.89
N TYR A 491 15.70 -8.10 -27.25
CA TYR A 491 14.65 -8.61 -26.37
C TYR A 491 14.28 -7.64 -25.23
N ALA A 492 15.27 -7.00 -24.60
CA ALA A 492 15.04 -6.05 -23.51
C ALA A 492 14.33 -4.78 -24.00
N VAL A 493 14.68 -4.31 -25.20
CA VAL A 493 14.08 -3.13 -25.82
C VAL A 493 12.62 -3.41 -26.20
N ASP A 494 12.36 -4.57 -26.81
CA ASP A 494 11.00 -5.00 -27.17
C ASP A 494 10.12 -5.15 -25.92
N LEU A 495 10.68 -5.69 -24.83
CA LEU A 495 9.99 -5.79 -23.54
C LEU A 495 9.59 -4.41 -23.01
N VAL A 496 10.48 -3.41 -23.06
CA VAL A 496 10.18 -2.03 -22.64
C VAL A 496 9.03 -1.45 -23.45
N TYR A 497 9.03 -1.62 -24.78
CA TYR A 497 7.92 -1.14 -25.61
C TYR A 497 6.60 -1.87 -25.35
N ARG A 498 6.63 -3.17 -25.04
CA ARG A 498 5.42 -3.93 -24.62
C ARG A 498 4.90 -3.47 -23.27
N LEU A 499 5.79 -3.13 -22.33
CA LEU A 499 5.41 -2.55 -21.04
C LEU A 499 4.83 -1.14 -21.24
N GLN A 500 5.41 -0.37 -22.15
CA GLN A 500 4.91 0.96 -22.53
C GLN A 500 3.48 0.89 -23.07
N GLU A 501 3.16 -0.06 -23.94
CA GLU A 501 1.81 -0.26 -24.48
C GLU A 501 0.79 -0.65 -23.40
N LYS A 502 1.18 -1.52 -22.46
CA LYS A 502 0.27 -2.01 -21.41
C LYS A 502 0.06 -1.01 -20.27
N MET A 503 1.11 -0.33 -19.83
CA MET A 503 1.07 0.58 -18.68
C MET A 503 0.90 2.05 -19.10
N GLY A 504 1.16 2.37 -20.37
CA GLY A 504 0.96 3.69 -20.98
C GLY A 504 1.87 4.80 -20.45
N PHE A 505 3.05 4.46 -19.93
CA PHE A 505 4.10 5.44 -19.67
C PHE A 505 4.80 5.83 -20.99
N ILE A 506 5.70 6.82 -20.95
CA ILE A 506 6.50 7.24 -22.10
C ILE A 506 7.93 6.78 -21.86
N ALA A 507 8.43 5.86 -22.69
CA ALA A 507 9.78 5.31 -22.55
C ALA A 507 10.82 6.20 -23.24
N ASN A 508 11.71 6.84 -22.47
CA ASN A 508 12.92 7.46 -23.00
C ASN A 508 14.10 6.47 -22.86
N VAL A 509 14.27 5.62 -23.87
CA VAL A 509 15.27 4.55 -23.87
C VAL A 509 16.61 5.08 -24.35
N THR A 510 17.65 4.89 -23.53
CA THR A 510 19.02 5.33 -23.82
C THR A 510 20.00 4.18 -23.59
N LEU A 511 21.05 4.13 -24.39
CA LEU A 511 22.09 3.11 -24.26
C LEU A 511 23.12 3.54 -23.22
N ILE A 512 23.45 2.63 -22.29
CA ILE A 512 24.49 2.84 -21.29
C ILE A 512 25.87 2.66 -21.95
N PRO A 513 26.82 3.61 -21.77
CA PRO A 513 28.15 3.52 -22.36
C PRO A 513 28.89 2.20 -22.01
N GLN A 514 29.69 1.70 -22.96
CA GLN A 514 30.42 0.44 -22.78
C GLN A 514 31.43 0.48 -21.61
N ASN A 515 32.00 1.67 -21.31
CA ASN A 515 32.97 1.86 -20.23
C ASN A 515 32.43 1.58 -18.82
N VAL A 516 31.11 1.51 -18.66
CA VAL A 516 30.47 1.24 -17.36
C VAL A 516 30.39 -0.27 -17.13
N THR A 517 31.02 -0.73 -16.05
CA THR A 517 30.96 -2.14 -15.62
C THR A 517 29.60 -2.49 -14.99
N TYR A 518 29.26 -3.79 -14.92
CA TYR A 518 28.02 -4.23 -14.28
C TYR A 518 27.98 -3.92 -12.77
N SER A 519 29.14 -3.80 -12.13
CA SER A 519 29.25 -3.48 -10.70
C SER A 519 28.74 -2.07 -10.36
N SER A 520 28.93 -1.11 -11.27
CA SER A 520 28.56 0.30 -11.09
C SER A 520 27.16 0.65 -11.61
N LEU A 521 26.42 -0.30 -12.19
CA LEU A 521 25.05 -0.04 -12.68
C LEU A 521 24.09 0.44 -11.58
N PRO A 522 24.07 -0.15 -10.37
CA PRO A 522 23.19 0.34 -9.31
C PRO A 522 23.49 1.78 -8.91
N ASP A 523 24.74 2.21 -8.99
CA ASP A 523 25.14 3.57 -8.61
C ASP A 523 24.57 4.62 -9.58
N LEU A 524 24.26 4.26 -10.83
CA LEU A 524 23.61 5.16 -11.79
C LEU A 524 22.15 5.46 -11.41
N ILE A 525 21.46 4.50 -10.77
CA ILE A 525 20.10 4.69 -10.25
C ILE A 525 20.14 5.54 -8.99
N VAL A 526 21.07 5.27 -8.08
CA VAL A 526 21.25 6.05 -6.84
C VAL A 526 21.61 7.52 -7.13
N ASN A 527 22.31 7.78 -8.23
CA ASN A 527 22.64 9.14 -8.69
C ASN A 527 21.55 9.79 -9.56
N ASP A 528 20.33 9.25 -9.58
CA ASP A 528 19.17 9.76 -10.34
C ASP A 528 19.42 9.97 -11.85
N GLN A 529 20.34 9.22 -12.46
CA GLN A 529 20.59 9.32 -13.90
C GLN A 529 19.55 8.54 -14.72
N PHE A 530 19.16 7.36 -14.22
CA PHE A 530 18.15 6.48 -14.81
C PHE A 530 17.12 6.09 -13.76
N ASP A 531 15.85 6.06 -14.14
CA ASP A 531 14.76 5.64 -13.26
C ASP A 531 14.64 4.11 -13.25
N VAL A 532 14.93 3.48 -14.40
CA VAL A 532 14.93 2.03 -14.58
C VAL A 532 16.11 1.63 -15.45
N ILE A 533 16.80 0.53 -15.08
CA ILE A 533 17.81 -0.09 -15.94
C ILE A 533 17.33 -1.48 -16.35
N VAL A 534 17.41 -1.78 -17.64
CA VAL A 534 17.02 -3.07 -18.21
C VAL A 534 18.21 -3.70 -18.94
N GLY A 535 18.47 -4.97 -18.67
CA GLY A 535 19.56 -5.72 -19.30
C GLY A 535 19.73 -7.10 -18.68
N ASP A 536 20.81 -7.80 -19.02
CA ASP A 536 21.20 -9.08 -18.43
C ASP A 536 21.84 -8.90 -17.03
N ILE A 537 21.12 -8.21 -16.14
CA ILE A 537 21.61 -7.87 -14.79
C ILE A 537 21.33 -9.01 -13.83
N THR A 538 22.39 -9.54 -13.22
CA THR A 538 22.30 -10.56 -12.18
C THR A 538 21.91 -9.96 -10.83
N ILE A 539 20.95 -10.61 -10.17
CA ILE A 539 20.47 -10.21 -8.84
C ILE A 539 21.47 -10.72 -7.79
N LEU A 540 22.15 -9.81 -7.10
CA LEU A 540 23.12 -10.09 -6.04
C LEU A 540 22.72 -9.38 -4.75
N ALA A 541 23.06 -9.96 -3.58
CA ALA A 541 22.74 -9.37 -2.28
C ALA A 541 23.30 -7.94 -2.12
N VAL A 542 24.55 -7.71 -2.52
CA VAL A 542 25.21 -6.39 -2.47
C VAL A 542 24.52 -5.35 -3.37
N ARG A 543 23.90 -5.78 -4.48
CA ARG A 543 23.13 -4.88 -5.35
C ARG A 543 21.76 -4.58 -4.77
N ARG A 544 21.10 -5.57 -4.15
CA ARG A 544 19.76 -5.43 -3.55
C ARG A 544 19.73 -4.47 -2.36
N GLU A 545 20.87 -4.29 -1.69
CA GLU A 545 21.02 -3.28 -0.64
C GLU A 545 20.92 -1.84 -1.17
N LYS A 546 21.30 -1.61 -2.45
CA LYS A 546 21.29 -0.29 -3.09
C LYS A 546 20.04 -0.04 -3.94
N VAL A 547 19.53 -1.07 -4.62
CA VAL A 547 18.42 -0.95 -5.59
C VAL A 547 17.43 -2.09 -5.46
N SER A 548 16.16 -1.80 -5.76
CA SER A 548 15.10 -2.80 -5.85
C SER A 548 15.14 -3.52 -7.20
N PHE A 549 14.88 -4.84 -7.20
CA PHE A 549 14.80 -5.66 -8.40
C PHE A 549 13.37 -6.14 -8.63
N SER A 550 12.98 -6.29 -9.89
CA SER A 550 11.79 -7.06 -10.26
C SER A 550 12.00 -8.55 -10.01
N GLU A 551 10.94 -9.33 -10.19
CA GLU A 551 11.05 -10.77 -10.37
C GLU A 551 11.99 -11.11 -11.54
N SER A 552 12.66 -12.26 -11.45
CA SER A 552 13.58 -12.72 -12.50
C SER A 552 12.79 -13.06 -13.77
N ILE A 553 13.22 -12.49 -14.90
CA ILE A 553 12.65 -12.81 -16.21
C ILE A 553 13.20 -14.16 -16.72
N PHE A 554 14.45 -14.47 -16.36
CA PHE A 554 15.14 -15.70 -16.72
C PHE A 554 15.92 -16.25 -15.53
N ASP A 555 15.70 -17.53 -15.23
CA ASP A 555 16.54 -18.26 -14.28
C ASP A 555 17.73 -18.85 -15.05
N ASN A 556 18.87 -18.17 -14.98
CA ASN A 556 20.09 -18.65 -15.62
C ASN A 556 20.93 -19.48 -14.64
N THR A 557 21.53 -20.54 -15.16
CA THR A 557 22.48 -21.40 -14.44
C THR A 557 23.87 -21.24 -15.03
N LEU A 558 24.89 -21.17 -14.18
CA LEU A 558 26.28 -21.10 -14.63
C LEU A 558 26.64 -22.37 -15.39
N ARG A 559 27.26 -22.20 -16.56
CA ARG A 559 27.69 -23.29 -17.42
C ARG A 559 29.17 -23.18 -17.74
N LEU A 560 29.78 -24.34 -17.93
CA LEU A 560 31.12 -24.42 -18.44
C LEU A 560 31.10 -24.48 -19.97
N ILE A 561 31.83 -23.59 -20.60
CA ILE A 561 32.05 -23.60 -22.05
C ILE A 561 33.46 -24.15 -22.31
N ILE A 562 33.52 -25.25 -23.06
CA ILE A 562 34.75 -25.89 -23.49
C ILE A 562 34.71 -26.11 -25.00
N ARG A 563 35.89 -26.16 -25.60
CA ARG A 563 36.01 -26.52 -27.01
C ARG A 563 35.64 -27.98 -27.23
N LYS A 564 34.75 -28.26 -28.18
CA LYS A 564 34.48 -29.62 -28.66
C LYS A 564 35.72 -30.20 -29.32
N LYS A 565 36.26 -31.31 -28.80
CA LYS A 565 37.36 -32.04 -29.45
C LYS A 565 36.84 -32.67 -30.75
N THR A 566 37.55 -32.45 -31.85
CA THR A 566 37.32 -33.22 -33.10
C THR A 566 37.70 -34.67 -32.82
N SER A 567 36.78 -35.61 -33.04
CA SER A 567 37.05 -37.05 -32.92
C SER A 567 38.33 -37.39 -33.66
N GLU A 568 39.30 -37.99 -32.98
CA GLU A 568 40.52 -38.47 -33.64
C GLU A 568 40.12 -39.43 -34.76
N SER A 569 40.57 -39.15 -35.98
CA SER A 569 40.43 -40.07 -37.09
C SER A 569 41.26 -41.32 -36.75
N TYR A 570 40.58 -42.42 -36.47
CA TYR A 570 41.23 -43.72 -36.33
C TYR A 570 41.96 -44.01 -37.65
N GLY A 571 43.29 -43.93 -37.63
CA GLY A 571 44.12 -44.22 -38.81
C GLY A 571 43.80 -45.61 -39.39
N ARG A 572 44.05 -45.81 -40.69
CA ARG A 572 43.69 -47.03 -41.46
C ARG A 572 44.12 -48.36 -40.82
N PHE A 573 45.06 -48.35 -39.88
CA PHE A 573 45.57 -49.52 -39.14
C PHE A 573 45.05 -49.63 -37.69
N ALA A 574 43.93 -48.99 -37.35
CA ALA A 574 43.38 -49.03 -36.00
C ALA A 574 43.03 -50.46 -35.52
N PHE A 575 42.71 -51.37 -36.44
CA PHE A 575 42.45 -52.79 -36.12
C PHE A 575 43.70 -53.56 -35.64
N LEU A 576 44.92 -53.07 -35.86
CA LEU A 576 46.14 -53.71 -35.34
C LEU A 576 46.50 -53.26 -33.91
N LYS A 577 45.92 -52.15 -33.42
CA LYS A 577 46.18 -51.59 -32.08
C LYS A 577 45.76 -52.45 -30.87
N PRO A 578 44.81 -53.40 -30.95
CA PRO A 578 44.42 -54.19 -29.78
C PRO A 578 45.57 -55.00 -29.21
N PHE A 579 46.44 -55.54 -30.08
CA PHE A 579 47.62 -56.30 -29.68
C PHE A 579 48.92 -55.56 -29.97
N PRO A 580 49.94 -55.70 -29.11
CA PRO A 580 51.26 -55.17 -29.39
C PRO A 580 51.88 -55.90 -30.59
N VAL A 581 52.72 -55.20 -31.35
CA VAL A 581 53.39 -55.73 -32.55
C VAL A 581 54.14 -57.04 -32.25
N ILE A 582 54.69 -57.17 -31.03
CA ILE A 582 55.39 -58.39 -30.60
C ILE A 582 54.48 -59.62 -30.55
N LEU A 583 53.21 -59.45 -30.16
CA LEU A 583 52.25 -60.56 -30.10
C LEU A 583 51.84 -61.02 -31.51
N TRP A 584 51.69 -60.09 -32.45
CA TRP A 584 51.43 -60.42 -33.85
C TRP A 584 52.54 -61.25 -34.48
N ILE A 585 53.80 -60.90 -34.18
CA ILE A 585 54.97 -61.67 -34.62
C ILE A 585 54.95 -63.08 -34.02
N MET A 586 54.61 -63.22 -32.73
CA MET A 586 54.49 -64.52 -32.07
C MET A 586 53.41 -65.40 -32.70
N ILE A 587 52.24 -64.82 -33.04
CA ILE A 587 51.17 -65.55 -33.72
C ILE A 587 51.65 -66.06 -35.09
N ALA A 588 52.34 -65.22 -35.88
CA ALA A 588 52.90 -65.62 -37.16
C ALA A 588 53.92 -66.77 -37.02
N LEU A 589 54.78 -66.73 -36.00
CA LEU A 589 55.75 -67.81 -35.71
C LEU A 589 55.05 -69.11 -35.32
N VAL A 590 54.01 -69.06 -34.48
CA VAL A 590 53.24 -70.24 -34.07
C VAL A 590 52.55 -70.90 -35.28
N VAL A 591 52.02 -70.11 -36.22
CA VAL A 591 51.43 -70.62 -37.47
C VAL A 591 52.48 -71.31 -38.35
N LEU A 592 53.66 -70.70 -38.52
CA LEU A 592 54.73 -71.29 -39.32
C LEU A 592 55.26 -72.58 -38.69
N TRP A 593 55.41 -72.61 -37.37
CA TRP A 593 55.89 -73.79 -36.65
C TRP A 593 54.87 -74.94 -36.69
N SER A 594 53.58 -74.63 -36.49
CA SER A 594 52.52 -75.63 -36.63
C SER A 594 52.39 -76.15 -38.07
N ALA A 595 52.49 -75.29 -39.09
CA ALA A 595 52.51 -75.72 -40.48
C ALA A 595 53.67 -76.67 -40.80
N LEU A 596 54.85 -76.42 -40.23
CA LEU A 596 56.03 -77.27 -40.37
C LEU A 596 55.82 -78.64 -39.71
N LEU A 597 55.24 -78.68 -38.51
CA LEU A 597 54.92 -79.94 -37.83
C LEU A 597 53.86 -80.75 -38.61
N ILE A 598 52.80 -80.10 -39.09
CA ILE A 598 51.76 -80.76 -39.90
C ILE A 598 52.35 -81.33 -41.19
N TYR A 599 53.27 -80.59 -41.84
CA TYR A 599 54.01 -81.09 -42.99
C TYR A 599 54.76 -82.39 -42.66
N PHE A 600 55.55 -82.42 -41.58
CA PHE A 600 56.35 -83.61 -41.23
C PHE A 600 55.49 -84.82 -40.86
N TYR A 601 54.43 -84.62 -40.07
CA TYR A 601 53.58 -85.73 -39.62
C TYR A 601 52.68 -86.27 -40.74
N GLU A 602 52.14 -85.42 -41.60
CA GLU A 602 51.10 -85.79 -42.57
C GLU A 602 51.67 -86.19 -43.95
N VAL A 603 52.95 -85.92 -44.23
CA VAL A 603 53.68 -86.43 -45.43
C VAL A 603 53.73 -87.96 -45.51
N ARG A 604 53.45 -88.65 -44.39
CA ARG A 604 53.38 -90.12 -44.33
C ARG A 604 52.10 -90.70 -44.96
N HIS A 605 51.04 -89.91 -45.19
CA HIS A 605 49.78 -90.36 -45.80
C HIS A 605 49.66 -90.06 -47.31
N ALA A 606 48.81 -90.84 -47.99
CA ALA A 606 48.73 -90.90 -49.45
C ALA A 606 48.22 -89.62 -50.15
N GLU A 607 47.42 -88.78 -49.49
CA GLU A 607 46.80 -87.59 -50.11
C GLU A 607 47.78 -86.42 -50.30
N LEU A 608 48.69 -86.16 -49.34
CA LEU A 608 49.75 -85.16 -49.54
C LEU A 608 50.93 -85.72 -50.35
N ARG A 609 51.24 -87.01 -50.24
CA ARG A 609 52.39 -87.62 -50.93
C ARG A 609 52.25 -87.62 -52.46
N LYS A 610 51.03 -87.62 -53.02
CA LYS A 610 50.82 -87.60 -54.48
C LYS A 610 51.01 -86.22 -55.12
N LYS A 611 51.11 -85.14 -54.33
CA LYS A 611 51.24 -83.76 -54.83
C LYS A 611 52.70 -83.29 -54.86
N PRO A 612 53.08 -82.33 -55.72
CA PRO A 612 54.43 -81.75 -55.74
C PRO A 612 54.77 -81.05 -54.42
N VAL A 613 56.07 -80.99 -54.09
CA VAL A 613 56.58 -80.52 -52.78
C VAL A 613 56.07 -79.12 -52.41
N ILE A 614 56.02 -78.20 -53.37
CA ILE A 614 55.51 -76.83 -53.18
C ILE A 614 54.04 -76.83 -52.77
N SER A 615 53.22 -77.70 -53.36
CA SER A 615 51.80 -77.82 -53.05
C SER A 615 51.56 -78.38 -51.64
N ARG A 616 52.45 -79.24 -51.13
CA ARG A 616 52.36 -79.80 -49.76
C ARG A 616 52.63 -78.74 -48.69
N ILE A 617 53.68 -77.95 -48.89
CA ILE A 617 54.03 -76.86 -47.97
C ILE A 617 52.91 -75.81 -47.98
N GLY A 618 52.43 -75.44 -49.17
CA GLY A 618 51.29 -74.54 -49.31
C GLY A 618 50.03 -75.03 -48.60
N MET A 619 49.67 -76.31 -48.74
CA MET A 619 48.52 -76.89 -48.04
C MET A 619 48.70 -76.97 -46.52
N SER A 620 49.92 -77.21 -46.03
CA SER A 620 50.18 -77.29 -44.59
C SER A 620 50.12 -75.90 -43.94
N ILE A 621 50.64 -74.87 -44.62
CA ILE A 621 50.53 -73.47 -44.20
C ILE A 621 49.07 -73.01 -44.26
N TRP A 622 48.36 -73.32 -45.35
CA TRP A 622 46.94 -72.98 -45.49
C TRP A 622 46.08 -73.65 -44.41
N TYR A 623 46.41 -74.88 -44.06
CA TYR A 623 45.74 -75.61 -42.99
C TYR A 623 46.01 -75.01 -41.60
N ALA A 624 47.25 -74.65 -41.28
CA ALA A 624 47.59 -73.98 -40.02
C ALA A 624 46.95 -72.58 -39.90
N ILE A 625 46.92 -71.81 -40.99
CA ILE A 625 46.23 -70.52 -41.04
C ILE A 625 44.72 -70.70 -40.87
N GLY A 626 44.10 -71.61 -41.62
CA GLY A 626 42.65 -71.83 -41.55
C GLY A 626 42.19 -72.31 -40.17
N THR A 627 42.93 -73.24 -39.57
CA THR A 627 42.65 -73.72 -38.20
C THR A 627 42.85 -72.63 -37.14
N LEU A 628 43.83 -71.73 -37.30
CA LEU A 628 44.00 -70.60 -36.38
C LEU A 628 42.89 -69.55 -36.52
N ILE A 629 42.40 -69.29 -37.73
CA ILE A 629 41.30 -68.32 -37.95
C ILE A 629 39.94 -68.94 -37.58
N GLY A 630 39.88 -70.26 -37.39
CA GLY A 630 38.66 -70.99 -37.01
C GLY A 630 37.82 -71.46 -38.20
N TYR A 631 38.30 -71.23 -39.44
CA TYR A 631 37.66 -71.76 -40.65
C TYR A 631 38.26 -73.14 -40.97
N GLY A 632 37.44 -74.19 -40.83
CA GLY A 632 37.82 -75.53 -41.27
C GLY A 632 38.23 -75.52 -42.74
N VAL A 633 39.34 -76.18 -43.07
CA VAL A 633 39.85 -76.28 -44.44
C VAL A 633 39.47 -77.67 -44.98
N ASP A 634 39.24 -77.78 -46.30
CA ASP A 634 38.87 -79.03 -46.99
C ASP A 634 39.85 -80.18 -46.75
N PHE A 635 41.10 -79.85 -46.43
CA PHE A 635 42.12 -80.81 -46.02
C PHE A 635 41.96 -81.17 -44.53
N GLN A 636 41.73 -82.44 -44.20
CA GLN A 636 41.63 -82.90 -42.81
C GLN A 636 42.84 -83.74 -42.40
N ALA A 637 43.40 -83.47 -41.22
CA ALA A 637 44.46 -84.31 -40.64
C ALA A 637 43.92 -85.71 -40.30
N LYS A 638 44.51 -86.74 -40.91
CA LYS A 638 44.12 -88.15 -40.72
C LYS A 638 45.06 -88.87 -39.75
N THR A 639 46.29 -88.39 -39.54
CA THR A 639 47.22 -88.98 -38.56
C THR A 639 46.79 -88.72 -37.11
N SER A 640 47.09 -89.66 -36.21
CA SER A 640 46.85 -89.44 -34.76
C SER A 640 47.64 -88.26 -34.18
N PRO A 641 48.95 -88.06 -34.48
CA PRO A 641 49.66 -86.86 -34.03
C PRO A 641 49.15 -85.57 -34.67
N GLY A 642 48.76 -85.60 -35.95
CA GLY A 642 48.18 -84.44 -36.64
C GLY A 642 46.86 -83.99 -36.04
N ARG A 643 45.99 -84.93 -35.60
CA ARG A 643 44.72 -84.62 -34.92
C ARG A 643 44.90 -84.01 -33.52
N ILE A 644 45.90 -84.46 -32.77
CA ILE A 644 46.23 -83.88 -31.46
C ILE A 644 46.75 -82.45 -31.65
N LEU A 645 47.64 -82.25 -32.63
CA LEU A 645 48.19 -80.94 -32.95
C LEU A 645 47.09 -79.95 -33.41
N THR A 646 46.16 -80.39 -34.24
CA THR A 646 45.05 -79.54 -34.69
C THR A 646 44.09 -79.20 -33.56
N SER A 647 43.79 -80.15 -32.68
CA SER A 647 43.02 -79.88 -31.46
C SER A 647 43.69 -78.83 -30.58
N GLY A 648 45.02 -78.89 -30.40
CA GLY A 648 45.78 -77.86 -29.67
C GLY A 648 45.72 -76.48 -30.32
N ILE A 649 45.84 -76.39 -31.65
CA ILE A 649 45.73 -75.12 -32.40
C ILE A 649 44.33 -74.52 -32.28
N TYR A 650 43.29 -75.36 -32.32
CA TYR A 650 41.90 -74.91 -32.14
C TYR A 650 41.68 -74.28 -30.75
N VAL A 651 42.23 -74.87 -29.68
CA VAL A 651 42.13 -74.28 -28.33
C VAL A 651 42.82 -72.92 -28.28
N VAL A 652 44.01 -72.80 -28.86
CA VAL A 652 44.76 -71.52 -28.90
C VAL A 652 44.03 -70.47 -29.73
N SER A 653 43.43 -70.86 -30.86
CA SER A 653 42.62 -69.98 -31.72
C SER A 653 41.47 -69.33 -30.97
N VAL A 654 40.66 -70.13 -30.26
CA VAL A 654 39.49 -69.64 -29.52
C VAL A 654 39.90 -68.61 -28.46
N VAL A 655 40.99 -68.88 -27.72
CA VAL A 655 41.49 -67.95 -26.70
C VAL A 655 41.99 -66.65 -27.31
N LEU A 656 42.73 -66.69 -28.43
CA LEU A 656 43.26 -65.50 -29.10
C LEU A 656 42.15 -64.62 -29.68
N ILE A 657 41.13 -65.22 -30.31
CA ILE A 657 39.99 -64.48 -30.86
C ILE A 657 39.21 -63.79 -29.73
N ALA A 658 38.93 -64.50 -28.64
CA ALA A 658 38.25 -63.94 -27.48
C ALA A 658 39.04 -62.78 -26.84
N ALA A 659 40.36 -62.93 -26.68
CA ALA A 659 41.23 -61.89 -26.13
C ALA A 659 41.31 -60.65 -27.04
N TYR A 660 41.35 -60.84 -28.35
CA TYR A 660 41.33 -59.74 -29.32
C TYR A 660 40.03 -58.94 -29.22
N GLN A 661 38.89 -59.63 -29.16
CA GLN A 661 37.58 -58.99 -29.02
C GLN A 661 37.46 -58.22 -27.69
N ALA A 662 37.89 -58.82 -26.57
CA ALA A 662 37.82 -58.18 -25.26
C ALA A 662 38.66 -56.89 -25.18
N THR A 663 39.89 -56.93 -25.69
CA THR A 663 40.81 -55.78 -25.67
C THR A 663 40.38 -54.66 -26.62
N LEU A 664 39.81 -55.00 -27.78
CA LEU A 664 39.23 -54.02 -28.71
C LEU A 664 38.03 -53.31 -28.06
N THR A 665 37.10 -54.06 -27.46
CA THR A 665 35.93 -53.51 -26.78
C THR A 665 36.32 -52.61 -25.60
N ALA A 666 37.30 -53.03 -24.79
CA ALA A 666 37.80 -52.22 -23.67
C ALA A 666 38.41 -50.88 -24.13
N LYS A 667 39.18 -50.86 -25.22
CA LYS A 667 39.78 -49.62 -25.73
C LYS A 667 38.74 -48.68 -26.36
N LEU A 668 37.75 -49.21 -27.07
CA LEU A 668 36.67 -48.41 -27.66
C LEU A 668 35.82 -47.74 -26.58
N THR A 669 35.52 -48.45 -25.50
CA THR A 669 34.74 -47.92 -24.37
C THR A 669 35.51 -46.88 -23.55
N LEU A 670 36.80 -47.08 -23.27
CA LEU A 670 37.59 -46.14 -22.46
C LEU A 670 37.86 -44.79 -23.16
N SER A 671 38.04 -44.80 -24.49
CA SER A 671 38.33 -43.59 -25.28
C SER A 671 37.24 -42.51 -25.21
N GLN A 672 36.01 -42.86 -24.83
CA GLN A 672 34.91 -41.91 -24.69
C GLN A 672 34.94 -41.13 -23.36
N SER A 673 35.77 -41.52 -22.38
CA SER A 673 35.66 -41.04 -20.99
C SER A 673 36.72 -40.04 -20.51
N GLN A 674 37.91 -39.98 -21.13
CA GLN A 674 39.07 -39.32 -20.49
C GLN A 674 39.17 -37.79 -20.64
N ASP A 675 38.47 -37.17 -21.59
CA ASP A 675 38.73 -35.76 -21.96
C ASP A 675 37.57 -34.78 -21.65
N PHE A 676 36.56 -35.18 -20.88
CA PHE A 676 35.44 -34.29 -20.54
C PHE A 676 35.68 -33.60 -19.19
N ILE A 677 35.54 -32.27 -19.13
CA ILE A 677 35.40 -31.53 -17.87
C ILE A 677 33.93 -31.65 -17.49
N ALA A 678 33.62 -32.44 -16.46
CA ALA A 678 32.23 -32.81 -16.15
C ALA A 678 31.50 -31.71 -15.37
N GLY A 679 32.23 -30.90 -14.60
CA GLY A 679 31.64 -29.87 -13.76
C GLY A 679 32.66 -28.97 -13.09
N ILE A 680 32.17 -28.12 -12.20
CA ILE A 680 32.99 -27.12 -11.49
C ILE A 680 34.00 -27.76 -10.52
N ASP A 681 33.70 -28.96 -10.00
CA ASP A 681 34.58 -29.66 -9.07
C ASP A 681 35.89 -30.09 -9.75
N ASP A 682 35.86 -30.42 -11.04
CA ASP A 682 37.07 -30.70 -11.83
C ASP A 682 37.99 -29.47 -11.90
N ILE A 683 37.42 -28.26 -11.95
CA ILE A 683 38.19 -27.01 -11.89
C ILE A 683 38.75 -26.77 -10.50
N LYS A 684 37.95 -26.97 -9.46
CA LYS A 684 38.39 -26.81 -8.06
C LYS A 684 39.53 -27.78 -7.72
N ASN A 685 39.48 -29.00 -8.25
CA ASN A 685 40.50 -30.03 -8.07
C ASN A 685 41.75 -29.82 -8.93
N GLY A 686 41.81 -28.76 -9.74
CA GLY A 686 43.00 -28.40 -10.50
C GLY A 686 43.24 -29.22 -11.78
N LYS A 687 42.20 -29.84 -12.36
CA LYS A 687 42.30 -30.57 -13.64
C LYS A 687 42.72 -29.64 -14.79
N VAL A 688 42.43 -28.35 -14.68
CA VAL A 688 42.86 -27.28 -15.60
C VAL A 688 43.64 -26.25 -14.79
N PRO A 689 44.83 -25.81 -15.25
CA PRO A 689 45.57 -24.76 -14.57
C PRO A 689 44.80 -23.43 -14.65
N TYR A 690 44.75 -22.68 -13.55
CA TYR A 690 43.92 -21.47 -13.44
C TYR A 690 44.19 -20.43 -14.53
N ASN A 691 45.42 -20.31 -15.01
CA ASN A 691 45.81 -19.40 -16.09
C ASN A 691 45.24 -19.76 -17.48
N ARG A 692 44.64 -20.95 -17.63
CA ARG A 692 43.94 -21.37 -18.86
C ARG A 692 42.42 -21.37 -18.70
N ILE A 693 41.92 -20.79 -17.60
CA ILE A 693 40.51 -20.55 -17.35
C ILE A 693 40.22 -19.08 -17.67
N GLY A 694 39.34 -18.86 -18.65
CA GLY A 694 38.89 -17.52 -19.03
C GLY A 694 37.74 -17.05 -18.14
N ILE A 695 37.78 -15.81 -17.65
CA ILE A 695 36.69 -15.18 -16.91
C ILE A 695 36.51 -13.73 -17.34
N LEU A 696 35.26 -13.32 -17.55
CA LEU A 696 34.92 -11.95 -17.94
C LEU A 696 35.05 -10.99 -16.75
N VAL A 697 35.93 -10.00 -16.89
CA VAL A 697 36.23 -9.02 -15.82
C VAL A 697 35.06 -8.05 -15.63
N GLY A 698 34.78 -7.67 -14.38
CA GLY A 698 33.72 -6.72 -14.04
C GLY A 698 32.30 -7.29 -14.15
N THR A 699 32.18 -8.62 -14.11
CA THR A 699 30.89 -9.35 -14.10
C THR A 699 30.66 -10.06 -12.78
N SER A 700 29.42 -10.48 -12.52
CA SER A 700 29.09 -11.29 -11.35
C SER A 700 29.80 -12.65 -11.32
N ILE A 701 30.32 -13.13 -12.46
CA ILE A 701 31.05 -14.40 -12.55
C ILE A 701 32.44 -14.24 -11.93
N GLU A 702 33.08 -13.08 -12.07
CA GLU A 702 34.35 -12.78 -11.38
C GLU A 702 34.16 -12.84 -9.87
N ASP A 703 33.14 -12.16 -9.35
CA ASP A 703 32.85 -12.15 -7.91
C ASP A 703 32.58 -13.56 -7.37
N TYR A 704 31.81 -14.37 -8.11
CA TYR A 704 31.56 -15.78 -7.77
C TYR A 704 32.85 -16.60 -7.77
N PHE A 705 33.67 -16.48 -8.81
CA PHE A 705 34.92 -17.24 -8.94
C PHE A 705 35.91 -16.89 -7.83
N LEU A 706 36.08 -15.60 -7.55
CA LEU A 706 36.95 -15.13 -6.48
C LEU A 706 36.47 -15.62 -5.11
N ARG A 707 35.15 -15.63 -4.86
CA ARG A 707 34.59 -16.07 -3.58
C ARG A 707 34.67 -17.59 -3.38
N GLU A 708 34.31 -18.38 -4.39
CA GLU A 708 34.04 -19.82 -4.23
C GLU A 708 35.18 -20.74 -4.72
N ILE A 709 36.11 -20.24 -5.55
CA ILE A 709 37.13 -21.07 -6.20
C ILE A 709 38.55 -20.67 -5.77
N THR A 710 38.89 -19.39 -5.80
CA THR A 710 40.27 -18.94 -5.51
C THR A 710 40.45 -18.25 -4.16
N GLY A 711 39.38 -18.07 -3.38
CA GLY A 711 39.46 -17.41 -2.07
C GLY A 711 40.01 -15.98 -2.13
N GLY A 712 39.73 -15.26 -3.22
CA GLY A 712 40.14 -13.87 -3.45
C GLY A 712 41.34 -13.68 -4.38
N SER A 713 42.00 -14.75 -4.84
CA SER A 713 43.16 -14.61 -5.74
C SER A 713 42.75 -14.50 -7.22
N ARG A 714 43.22 -13.47 -7.91
CA ARG A 714 43.01 -13.26 -9.37
C ARG A 714 44.00 -14.08 -10.21
N ASN A 715 43.85 -15.40 -10.20
CA ASN A 715 44.77 -16.33 -10.89
C ASN A 715 44.23 -16.88 -12.23
N TYR A 716 43.24 -16.21 -12.82
CA TYR A 716 42.59 -16.61 -14.07
C TYR A 716 43.02 -15.76 -15.27
N TYR A 717 42.68 -16.19 -16.48
CA TYR A 717 42.90 -15.41 -17.69
C TYR A 717 41.78 -14.35 -17.85
N PRO A 718 42.09 -13.05 -17.80
CA PRO A 718 41.08 -12.00 -17.88
C PRO A 718 40.54 -11.86 -19.30
N LEU A 719 39.22 -11.89 -19.44
CA LEU A 719 38.51 -11.67 -20.70
C LEU A 719 37.74 -10.34 -20.64
N THR A 720 37.68 -9.63 -21.77
CA THR A 720 36.99 -8.33 -21.87
C THR A 720 35.61 -8.43 -22.50
N THR A 721 35.44 -9.24 -23.55
CA THR A 721 34.15 -9.45 -24.23
C THR A 721 33.81 -10.92 -24.40
N LYS A 722 32.54 -11.22 -24.67
CA LYS A 722 32.07 -12.58 -24.98
C LYS A 722 32.68 -13.07 -26.29
N GLU A 723 32.91 -12.21 -27.28
CA GLU A 723 33.61 -12.60 -28.53
C GLU A 723 35.07 -13.00 -28.27
N ASP A 724 35.79 -12.23 -27.44
CA ASP A 724 37.18 -12.54 -27.08
C ASP A 724 37.27 -13.92 -26.41
N MET A 725 36.32 -14.27 -25.53
CA MET A 725 36.22 -15.62 -24.96
C MET A 725 36.18 -16.71 -26.04
N TYR A 726 35.31 -16.56 -27.05
CA TYR A 726 35.18 -17.54 -28.12
C TYR A 726 36.45 -17.65 -28.96
N GLU A 727 37.08 -16.52 -29.31
CA GLU A 727 38.33 -16.51 -30.06
C GLU A 727 39.46 -17.19 -29.28
N LYS A 728 39.59 -16.92 -27.97
CA LYS A 728 40.63 -17.51 -27.13
C LYS A 728 40.42 -19.02 -26.93
N LEU A 729 39.18 -19.49 -26.84
CA LEU A 729 38.84 -20.93 -26.83
C LEU A 729 39.20 -21.61 -28.16
N LEU A 730 38.91 -20.97 -29.30
CA LEU A 730 39.24 -21.50 -30.62
C LEU A 730 40.75 -21.55 -30.87
N ASN A 731 41.47 -20.52 -30.42
CA ASN A 731 42.92 -20.37 -30.54
C ASN A 731 43.73 -21.19 -29.51
N LYS A 732 43.08 -21.96 -28.63
CA LYS A 732 43.70 -22.80 -27.57
C LYS A 732 44.51 -22.03 -26.53
N VAL A 733 44.19 -20.75 -26.33
CA VAL A 733 44.80 -19.94 -25.26
C VAL A 733 44.21 -20.37 -23.91
N ILE A 734 42.88 -20.49 -23.87
CA ILE A 734 42.12 -21.00 -22.73
C ILE A 734 41.50 -22.36 -23.08
N ASP A 735 41.41 -23.23 -22.09
CA ASP A 735 40.84 -24.58 -22.23
C ASP A 735 39.36 -24.62 -21.80
N ALA A 736 38.97 -23.72 -20.88
CA ALA A 736 37.61 -23.60 -20.37
C ALA A 736 37.26 -22.16 -19.99
N SER A 737 35.97 -21.82 -20.03
CA SER A 737 35.41 -20.56 -19.55
C SER A 737 34.09 -20.80 -18.81
N ILE A 738 33.73 -19.92 -17.88
CA ILE A 738 32.47 -19.96 -17.13
C ILE A 738 31.55 -18.86 -17.66
N MET A 739 30.29 -19.20 -17.97
CA MET A 739 29.29 -18.27 -18.50
C MET A 739 27.92 -18.45 -17.84
#